data_AF-M6W8C2-F1
#
_entry.id   AF-M6W8C2-F1
#
_cell.length_a   1.000
_cell.length_b   1.000
_cell.length_c   1.000
_cell.angle_alpha   90.00
_cell.angle_beta   90.00
_cell.angle_gamma   90.00
#
_symmetry.space_group_name_H-M   'P 1'
#
loop_
_entity.id
_entity.type
_entity.pdbx_description
1 polymer ?
#
loop_
_entity_poly.entity_id
_entity_poly.type
_entity_poly.pdbx_seq_one_letter_code
_entity_poly.pdbx_strand_id
1 'polypeptide(L)'
;MQHNLIFKDGKSDKFWNVEVSGKSFTVTYGKTGTAGTSQTKTFNSEEKCRKEAEKLLSEKLKKGYIEKGSRTSSQNKKTSVQTSDDFSKEWENIVNSKNLQKDLTKYFLYLADSPGFESVVHKIFEHAKAAKINKNTLVVEFKSGKTLTASPPGNPNSYKKFPRSFLKLIEKHNTLKTDRLELGKCYFDFDIYDEDDRVYDLFDGKASNVLCPLHYTDNSDWIYHPTEKNKEGEPAIFPVIHELEDEINPVYHNIGALFLQQLCDEFEIDIEIPIAERPADPSADSKTAWWDNLRDVWKQIFRDQFEDEDKEPTFQTILTLEKLDLSGRPISDLKPLEALLTEKKFKLEVIRLNNTSVSDLSILAMAGKKFFSVDISGTPVKDVSMLKEINFLTADGCTELDFATLVKLKKLYRLSLRDTKLNDLEFLHNFTELEQLNINGTPLTDEQIQEFHVRFKKNRLEKNKAASSKRDPLKLDIHPEIKDPLLRVLADNSDYNPELALEAGEKLLAQRTERKDIKQILKDLIAICDKQWRKYFYIKTPEGRKKYEFFNQSEKRFRYISETGDFSAPVSIASVADPIAEIVGLIPFIYENKKKYKAYETIENSSFYHVSAILEIVSKTKYHDVTLAQVEEAVKKSDYVEYKIKKTETCISRCKSKK
;
A
#
# COMPACT_ATOMS: atom_id res chain seq x y z
N MET A 1 -3.49 14.14 50.24
CA MET A 1 -3.29 15.37 49.43
C MET A 1 -3.94 16.50 50.20
N GLN A 2 -3.24 17.60 50.50
CA GLN A 2 -3.78 18.74 51.24
C GLN A 2 -3.24 20.04 50.66
N HIS A 3 -4.11 20.97 50.26
CA HIS A 3 -3.72 22.26 49.70
C HIS A 3 -4.51 23.39 50.36
N ASN A 4 -3.81 24.47 50.68
CA ASN A 4 -4.39 25.67 51.28
C ASN A 4 -4.14 26.86 50.35
N LEU A 5 -5.21 27.41 49.77
CA LEU A 5 -5.14 28.49 48.80
C LEU A 5 -5.73 29.78 49.36
N ILE A 6 -5.16 30.91 48.95
CA ILE A 6 -5.66 32.26 49.24
C ILE A 6 -5.93 33.00 47.92
N PHE A 7 -7.01 33.76 47.88
CA PHE A 7 -7.32 34.71 46.81
C PHE A 7 -7.53 36.10 47.41
N LYS A 8 -6.77 37.08 46.93
CA LYS A 8 -6.89 38.49 47.32
C LYS A 8 -7.07 39.37 46.08
N ASP A 9 -8.13 40.15 46.06
CA ASP A 9 -8.34 41.26 45.13
C ASP A 9 -8.76 42.53 45.91
N GLY A 10 -8.97 43.65 45.21
CA GLY A 10 -9.32 44.93 45.83
C GLY A 10 -10.65 44.95 46.62
N LYS A 11 -11.48 43.89 46.56
CA LYS A 11 -12.77 43.79 47.26
C LYS A 11 -12.96 42.49 48.05
N SER A 12 -12.10 41.49 47.89
CA SER A 12 -12.23 40.14 48.43
C SER A 12 -10.92 39.59 48.99
N ASP A 13 -10.97 39.03 50.20
CA ASP A 13 -9.88 38.22 50.79
C ASP A 13 -10.47 36.88 51.25
N LYS A 14 -10.21 35.82 50.48
CA LYS A 14 -10.85 34.51 50.62
C LYS A 14 -9.82 33.40 50.71
N PHE A 15 -10.15 32.34 51.43
CA PHE A 15 -9.36 31.11 51.47
C PHE A 15 -10.18 29.94 50.95
N TRP A 16 -9.47 28.95 50.41
CA TRP A 16 -10.04 27.70 49.94
C TRP A 16 -9.03 26.59 50.18
N ASN A 17 -9.45 25.56 50.91
CA ASN A 17 -8.62 24.43 51.28
C ASN A 17 -9.27 23.14 50.80
N VAL A 18 -8.46 22.16 50.43
CA VAL A 18 -8.92 20.80 50.15
C VAL A 18 -8.01 19.80 50.85
N GLU A 19 -8.62 18.82 51.50
CA GLU A 19 -7.94 17.72 52.17
C GLU A 19 -8.54 16.40 51.70
N VAL A 20 -7.71 15.53 51.13
CA VAL A 20 -8.08 14.20 50.62
C VAL A 20 -7.58 13.15 51.60
N SER A 21 -8.51 12.35 52.13
CA SER A 21 -8.26 11.21 53.01
C SER A 21 -8.95 9.96 52.47
N GLY A 22 -8.14 9.02 51.98
CA GLY A 22 -8.59 7.78 51.34
C GLY A 22 -9.53 8.04 50.17
N LYS A 23 -10.77 7.52 50.28
CA LYS A 23 -11.82 7.63 49.25
C LYS A 23 -12.68 8.89 49.36
N SER A 24 -12.35 9.83 50.24
CA SER A 24 -13.12 11.05 50.44
C SER A 24 -12.23 12.28 50.44
N PHE A 25 -12.77 13.42 50.02
CA PHE A 25 -12.13 14.71 50.22
C PHE A 25 -13.08 15.68 50.90
N THR A 26 -12.51 16.57 51.71
CA THR A 26 -13.20 17.68 52.36
C THR A 26 -12.66 18.98 51.81
N VAL A 27 -13.54 19.85 51.32
CA VAL A 27 -13.22 21.20 50.87
C VAL A 27 -13.76 22.20 51.88
N THR A 28 -12.91 23.11 52.34
CA THR A 28 -13.27 24.19 53.27
C THR A 28 -13.00 25.54 52.64
N TYR A 29 -13.98 26.45 52.64
CA TYR A 29 -13.82 27.77 52.02
C TYR A 29 -14.52 28.88 52.77
N GLY A 30 -13.98 30.10 52.70
CA GLY A 30 -14.52 31.24 53.43
C GLY A 30 -13.72 32.53 53.24
N LYS A 31 -14.07 33.55 54.00
CA LYS A 31 -13.28 34.80 54.09
C LYS A 31 -12.05 34.53 54.95
N THR A 32 -10.88 35.01 54.55
CA THR A 32 -9.62 34.78 55.28
C THR A 32 -9.75 35.25 56.73
N GLY A 33 -9.53 34.35 57.69
CA GLY A 33 -9.67 34.62 59.13
C GLY A 33 -10.97 34.13 59.79
N THR A 34 -11.92 33.56 59.04
CA THR A 34 -13.10 32.86 59.60
C THR A 34 -12.93 31.34 59.57
N ALA A 35 -13.76 30.60 60.29
CA ALA A 35 -13.76 29.13 60.28
C ALA A 35 -14.13 28.54 58.89
N GLY A 36 -14.77 29.33 58.01
CA GLY A 36 -15.24 28.88 56.70
C GLY A 36 -16.37 27.86 56.76
N THR A 37 -16.78 27.36 55.61
CA THR A 37 -17.76 26.28 55.45
C THR A 37 -17.07 25.07 54.83
N SER A 38 -17.30 23.89 55.40
CA SER A 38 -16.72 22.61 54.93
C SER A 38 -17.77 21.75 54.24
N GLN A 39 -17.37 21.08 53.16
CA GLN A 39 -18.16 20.08 52.45
C GLN A 39 -17.30 18.85 52.17
N THR A 40 -17.80 17.67 52.54
CA THR A 40 -17.12 16.40 52.31
C THR A 40 -17.81 15.60 51.22
N LYS A 41 -17.04 15.01 50.31
CA LYS A 41 -17.54 14.15 49.23
C LYS A 41 -16.75 12.84 49.20
N THR A 42 -17.48 11.73 49.14
CA THR A 42 -16.92 10.37 49.16
C THR A 42 -17.15 9.67 47.82
N PHE A 43 -16.15 8.92 47.37
CA PHE A 43 -16.11 8.22 46.09
C PHE A 43 -15.92 6.71 46.31
N ASN A 44 -16.16 5.92 45.26
CA ASN A 44 -16.00 4.46 45.30
C ASN A 44 -14.53 3.99 45.24
N SER A 45 -13.61 4.85 44.79
CA SER A 45 -12.18 4.57 44.66
C SER A 45 -11.33 5.80 45.00
N GLU A 46 -10.13 5.56 45.53
CA GLU A 46 -9.18 6.62 45.89
C GLU A 46 -8.66 7.38 44.67
N GLU A 47 -8.46 6.69 43.54
CA GLU A 47 -7.96 7.31 42.31
C GLU A 47 -8.96 8.33 41.72
N LYS A 48 -10.27 8.01 41.72
CA LYS A 48 -11.31 8.96 41.30
C LYS A 48 -11.44 10.13 42.27
N CYS A 49 -11.31 9.88 43.57
CA CYS A 49 -11.31 10.93 44.58
C CYS A 49 -10.16 11.93 44.36
N ARG A 50 -8.95 11.41 44.08
CA ARG A 50 -7.77 12.25 43.82
C ARG A 50 -7.89 13.06 42.52
N LYS A 51 -8.32 12.42 41.42
CA LYS A 51 -8.52 13.11 40.12
C LYS A 51 -9.53 14.26 40.22
N GLU A 52 -10.63 14.06 40.94
CA GLU A 52 -11.64 15.12 41.11
C GLU A 52 -11.14 16.25 42.03
N ALA A 53 -10.37 15.92 43.08
CA ALA A 53 -9.74 16.94 43.94
C ALA A 53 -8.67 17.76 43.19
N GLU A 54 -7.85 17.13 42.35
CA GLU A 54 -6.84 17.80 41.48
C GLU A 54 -7.51 18.71 40.44
N LYS A 55 -8.67 18.30 39.90
CA LYS A 55 -9.48 19.14 39.01
C LYS A 55 -9.98 20.40 39.73
N LEU A 56 -10.56 20.26 40.92
CA LEU A 56 -11.02 21.41 41.72
C LEU A 56 -9.86 22.35 42.10
N LEU A 57 -8.69 21.80 42.44
CA LEU A 57 -7.49 22.58 42.71
C LEU A 57 -7.06 23.39 41.47
N SER A 58 -6.99 22.74 40.31
CA SER A 58 -6.62 23.37 39.05
C SER A 58 -7.59 24.49 38.64
N GLU A 59 -8.89 24.30 38.88
CA GLU A 59 -9.91 25.34 38.65
C GLU A 59 -9.72 26.56 39.58
N LYS A 60 -9.28 26.37 40.82
CA LYS A 60 -9.00 27.46 41.76
C LYS A 60 -7.72 28.20 41.41
N LEU A 61 -6.66 27.49 41.03
CA LEU A 61 -5.41 28.11 40.55
C LEU A 61 -5.65 28.95 39.29
N LYS A 62 -6.47 28.47 38.34
CA LYS A 62 -6.89 29.25 37.16
C LYS A 62 -7.69 30.51 37.51
N LYS A 63 -8.43 30.49 38.63
CA LYS A 63 -9.18 31.64 39.16
C LYS A 63 -8.31 32.60 39.97
N GLY A 64 -6.98 32.42 39.97
CA GLY A 64 -6.02 33.33 40.61
C GLY A 64 -5.76 33.06 42.09
N TYR A 65 -6.19 31.92 42.62
CA TYR A 65 -5.84 31.51 43.98
C TYR A 65 -4.37 31.06 44.04
N ILE A 66 -3.66 31.39 45.12
CA ILE A 66 -2.23 31.09 45.33
C ILE A 66 -2.02 30.23 46.59
N GLU A 67 -1.06 29.30 46.56
CA GLU A 67 -0.74 28.43 47.69
C GLU A 67 -0.10 29.18 48.87
N LYS A 68 -0.62 28.94 50.07
CA LYS A 68 -0.11 29.52 51.31
C LYS A 68 0.97 28.61 51.91
N GLY A 69 2.25 28.91 51.66
CA GLY A 69 3.35 28.41 52.49
C GLY A 69 4.54 27.74 51.79
N SER A 70 5.19 28.41 50.84
CA SER A 70 6.59 28.07 50.54
C SER A 70 7.48 29.32 50.52
N ARG A 71 8.14 29.56 51.67
CA ARG A 71 9.36 30.37 51.78
C ARG A 71 10.36 29.65 52.70
N THR A 72 11.46 29.23 52.08
CA THR A 72 12.85 29.18 52.58
C THR A 72 13.18 28.43 53.88
N SER A 73 13.96 27.35 53.74
CA SER A 73 15.20 27.17 54.51
C SER A 73 16.29 26.56 53.61
N SER A 74 17.46 27.17 53.69
CA SER A 74 18.63 26.90 52.85
C SER A 74 19.42 25.71 53.39
N GLN A 75 19.83 24.80 52.50
CA GLN A 75 21.20 24.29 52.46
C GLN A 75 21.53 23.70 51.07
N ASN A 76 22.44 24.38 50.39
CA ASN A 76 23.35 23.92 49.32
C ASN A 76 22.78 23.18 48.10
N LYS A 77 22.33 23.95 47.10
CA LYS A 77 23.08 24.19 45.85
C LYS A 77 22.34 25.27 45.05
N LYS A 78 23.00 26.41 44.84
CA LYS A 78 22.50 27.48 43.97
C LYS A 78 22.42 26.93 42.53
N THR A 79 21.23 26.96 41.95
CA THR A 79 21.08 27.17 40.51
C THR A 79 20.19 28.39 40.37
N SER A 80 20.85 29.54 40.25
CA SER A 80 20.25 30.86 40.08
C SER A 80 19.48 30.93 38.77
N VAL A 81 18.25 31.43 38.84
CA VAL A 81 17.57 32.01 37.67
C VAL A 81 18.37 33.24 37.26
N GLN A 82 18.92 33.22 36.05
CA GLN A 82 19.74 34.27 35.47
C GLN A 82 18.87 35.49 35.11
N THR A 83 19.07 36.62 35.80
CA THR A 83 18.47 37.93 35.48
C THR A 83 19.15 38.55 34.24
N SER A 84 18.47 39.51 33.57
CA SER A 84 18.98 40.18 32.35
C SER A 84 20.37 40.82 32.47
N ASP A 85 20.79 41.13 33.69
CA ASP A 85 22.10 41.76 33.95
C ASP A 85 23.27 40.74 33.96
N ASP A 86 22.99 39.44 33.97
CA ASP A 86 24.03 38.41 34.15
C ASP A 86 24.69 38.00 32.81
N PHE A 87 23.89 37.82 31.75
CA PHE A 87 24.44 37.47 30.43
C PHE A 87 25.25 38.60 29.80
N SER A 88 24.84 39.86 30.02
CA SER A 88 25.52 41.03 29.46
C SER A 88 26.95 41.16 30.00
N LYS A 89 27.14 40.93 31.31
CA LYS A 89 28.47 40.93 31.95
C LYS A 89 29.34 39.76 31.48
N GLU A 90 28.74 38.58 31.32
CA GLU A 90 29.45 37.40 30.80
C GLU A 90 29.98 37.68 29.38
N TRP A 91 29.17 38.30 28.52
CA TRP A 91 29.59 38.68 27.16
C TRP A 91 30.65 39.77 27.15
N GLU A 92 30.55 40.79 28.01
CA GLU A 92 31.56 41.84 28.13
C GLU A 92 32.92 41.25 28.54
N ASN A 93 32.93 40.27 29.45
CA ASN A 93 34.16 39.57 29.84
C ASN A 93 34.78 38.79 28.68
N ILE A 94 33.96 38.15 27.84
CA ILE A 94 34.43 37.41 26.66
C ILE A 94 35.02 38.36 25.62
N VAL A 95 34.33 39.45 25.29
CA VAL A 95 34.79 40.44 24.28
C VAL A 95 36.11 41.10 24.71
N ASN A 96 36.29 41.33 26.01
CA ASN A 96 37.52 41.91 26.56
C ASN A 96 38.58 40.86 26.96
N SER A 97 38.39 39.58 26.58
CA SER A 97 39.30 38.51 26.97
C SER A 97 40.68 38.63 26.32
N LYS A 98 41.72 38.32 27.11
CA LYS A 98 43.10 38.16 26.62
C LYS A 98 43.31 36.89 25.80
N ASN A 99 42.45 35.89 25.97
CA ASN A 99 42.48 34.63 25.22
C ASN A 99 41.08 34.31 24.71
N LEU A 100 40.68 35.10 23.71
CA LEU A 100 39.34 35.10 23.15
C LEU A 100 38.90 33.70 22.69
N GLN A 101 39.76 32.98 21.98
CA GLN A 101 39.45 31.64 21.45
C GLN A 101 39.12 30.66 22.59
N LYS A 102 39.94 30.66 23.66
CA LYS A 102 39.72 29.80 24.83
C LYS A 102 38.42 30.12 25.57
N ASP A 103 38.13 31.41 25.77
CA ASP A 103 36.95 31.82 26.52
C ASP A 103 35.66 31.62 25.70
N LEU A 104 35.69 31.83 24.38
CA LEU A 104 34.59 31.48 23.48
C LEU A 104 34.36 29.97 23.43
N THR A 105 35.42 29.17 23.33
CA THR A 105 35.32 27.70 23.36
C THR A 105 34.64 27.23 24.64
N LYS A 106 35.05 27.77 25.78
CA LYS A 106 34.45 27.45 27.08
C LYS A 106 32.98 27.88 27.14
N TYR A 107 32.68 29.06 26.61
CA TYR A 107 31.33 29.63 26.64
C TYR A 107 30.34 28.84 25.78
N PHE A 108 30.72 28.45 24.55
CA PHE A 108 29.88 27.71 23.63
C PHE A 108 29.92 26.19 23.79
N LEU A 109 30.64 25.67 24.80
CA LEU A 109 30.75 24.23 25.06
C LEU A 109 29.40 23.55 25.31
N TYR A 110 28.36 24.30 25.71
CA TYR A 110 27.01 23.78 25.88
C TYR A 110 26.37 23.26 24.57
N LEU A 111 26.91 23.65 23.40
CA LEU A 111 26.49 23.12 22.10
C LEU A 111 26.99 21.69 21.86
N ALA A 112 28.03 21.24 22.56
CA ALA A 112 28.48 19.85 22.55
C ALA A 112 27.54 18.98 23.40
N ASP A 113 26.29 18.87 22.97
CA ASP A 113 25.21 18.14 23.64
C ASP A 113 25.12 16.66 23.20
N SER A 114 26.11 16.19 22.43
CA SER A 114 26.28 14.80 22.02
C SER A 114 27.76 14.37 22.23
N PRO A 115 28.03 13.10 22.56
CA PRO A 115 29.39 12.63 22.86
C PRO A 115 30.41 12.94 21.75
N GLY A 116 31.56 13.50 22.12
CA GLY A 116 32.70 13.73 21.21
C GLY A 116 32.71 15.12 20.54
N PHE A 117 31.62 15.89 20.63
CA PHE A 117 31.51 17.21 20.01
C PHE A 117 32.30 18.31 20.73
N GLU A 118 32.89 18.03 21.89
CA GLU A 118 33.77 18.98 22.58
C GLU A 118 34.96 19.35 21.69
N SER A 119 35.51 18.38 20.95
CA SER A 119 36.61 18.60 20.01
C SER A 119 36.20 19.52 18.85
N VAL A 120 34.96 19.39 18.37
CA VAL A 120 34.37 20.20 17.31
C VAL A 120 34.21 21.66 17.76
N VAL A 121 33.70 21.89 18.98
CA VAL A 121 33.63 23.25 19.56
C VAL A 121 35.02 23.90 19.64
N HIS A 122 36.01 23.17 20.13
CA HIS A 122 37.39 23.67 20.21
C HIS A 122 37.91 24.08 18.82
N LYS A 123 37.69 23.24 17.81
CA LYS A 123 38.16 23.49 16.45
C LYS A 123 37.48 24.70 15.80
N ILE A 124 36.17 24.87 15.99
CA ILE A 124 35.43 26.02 15.48
C ILE A 124 35.98 27.32 16.08
N PHE A 125 36.07 27.41 17.41
CA PHE A 125 36.45 28.66 18.07
C PHE A 125 37.97 28.96 18.07
N GLU A 126 38.83 28.01 17.69
CA GLU A 126 40.22 28.28 17.31
C GLU A 126 40.33 29.26 16.12
N HIS A 127 39.30 29.25 15.26
CA HIS A 127 39.20 30.14 14.09
C HIS A 127 38.54 31.48 14.41
N ALA A 128 38.13 31.74 15.66
CA ALA A 128 37.60 33.03 16.08
C ALA A 128 38.69 34.11 15.96
N LYS A 129 38.31 35.24 15.35
CA LYS A 129 39.16 36.40 15.10
C LYS A 129 38.85 37.54 16.08
N ALA A 130 37.56 37.84 16.26
CA ALA A 130 37.09 38.90 17.13
C ALA A 130 35.71 38.57 17.68
N ALA A 131 35.33 39.21 18.78
CA ALA A 131 33.95 39.22 19.26
C ALA A 131 33.55 40.64 19.61
N LYS A 132 32.27 40.97 19.43
CA LYS A 132 31.70 42.28 19.77
C LYS A 132 30.25 42.13 20.23
N ILE A 133 29.77 43.12 20.97
CA ILE A 133 28.36 43.19 21.37
C ILE A 133 27.69 44.29 20.55
N ASN A 134 26.67 43.92 19.79
CA ASN A 134 25.83 44.83 19.04
C ASN A 134 24.44 44.87 19.68
N LYS A 135 24.13 45.93 20.44
CA LYS A 135 22.92 46.03 21.27
C LYS A 135 22.84 44.83 22.23
N ASN A 136 21.90 43.91 22.00
CA ASN A 136 21.70 42.70 22.80
C ASN A 136 22.11 41.44 22.03
N THR A 137 23.15 41.52 21.18
CA THR A 137 23.60 40.38 20.39
C THR A 137 25.12 40.26 20.50
N LEU A 138 25.58 39.09 20.93
CA LEU A 138 26.98 38.72 20.85
C LEU A 138 27.28 38.29 19.41
N VAL A 139 28.28 38.92 18.79
CA VAL A 139 28.72 38.64 17.42
C VAL A 139 30.15 38.14 17.48
N VAL A 140 30.39 36.94 16.98
CA VAL A 140 31.73 36.35 16.83
C VAL A 140 32.10 36.37 15.36
N GLU A 141 33.23 36.99 15.04
CA GLU A 141 33.80 37.05 13.70
C GLU A 141 34.89 35.99 13.57
N PHE A 142 34.85 35.22 12.48
CA PHE A 142 35.81 34.16 12.21
C PHE A 142 36.84 34.59 11.15
N LYS A 143 38.00 33.93 11.12
CA LYS A 143 39.08 34.20 10.15
C LYS A 143 38.63 34.04 8.69
N SER A 144 37.63 33.21 8.43
CA SER A 144 36.98 33.03 7.12
C SER A 144 36.16 34.25 6.65
N GLY A 145 35.91 35.22 7.53
CA GLY A 145 35.01 36.35 7.28
C GLY A 145 33.54 36.08 7.63
N LYS A 146 33.20 34.84 8.00
CA LYS A 146 31.87 34.45 8.49
C LYS A 146 31.61 34.98 9.90
N THR A 147 30.33 35.08 10.27
CA THR A 147 29.92 35.51 11.60
C THR A 147 28.93 34.56 12.24
N LEU A 148 29.05 34.39 13.56
CA LEU A 148 28.04 33.73 14.40
C LEU A 148 27.45 34.78 15.32
N THR A 149 26.13 34.94 15.26
CA THR A 149 25.37 35.87 16.11
C THR A 149 24.56 35.09 17.13
N ALA A 150 24.54 35.58 18.37
CA ALA A 150 23.89 34.92 19.49
C ALA A 150 22.98 35.90 20.23
N SER A 151 21.70 35.58 20.31
CA SER A 151 20.69 36.42 20.98
C SER A 151 20.73 36.26 22.50
N PRO A 152 20.04 37.08 23.30
CA PRO A 152 19.93 36.84 24.74
C PRO A 152 19.25 35.49 25.05
N PRO A 153 19.40 34.97 26.29
CA PRO A 153 18.65 33.83 26.79
C PRO A 153 17.15 33.92 26.49
N GLY A 154 16.57 32.81 26.03
CA GLY A 154 15.13 32.65 25.83
C GLY A 154 14.41 32.15 27.08
N ASN A 155 13.09 31.99 26.98
CA ASN A 155 12.29 31.35 28.03
C ASN A 155 11.91 29.92 27.60
N PRO A 156 12.53 28.87 28.18
CA PRO A 156 12.24 27.47 27.84
C PRO A 156 10.77 27.09 28.03
N ASN A 157 10.07 27.74 28.96
CA ASN A 157 8.65 27.47 29.21
C ASN A 157 7.76 27.83 28.01
N SER A 158 8.27 28.63 27.06
CA SER A 158 7.58 28.94 25.80
C SER A 158 7.67 27.79 24.77
N TYR A 159 8.52 26.78 25.00
CA TYR A 159 8.86 25.74 24.02
C TYR A 159 8.59 24.31 24.54
N LYS A 160 7.57 24.12 25.39
CA LYS A 160 7.31 22.84 26.11
C LYS A 160 7.20 21.56 25.27
N LYS A 161 6.98 21.68 23.96
CA LYS A 161 6.93 20.52 23.03
C LYS A 161 8.33 20.08 22.56
N PHE A 162 9.33 20.96 22.63
CA PHE A 162 10.68 20.68 22.17
C PHE A 162 11.45 19.76 23.14
N PRO A 163 12.44 19.00 22.64
CA PRO A 163 13.27 18.12 23.47
C PRO A 163 14.11 18.85 24.51
N ARG A 164 14.62 18.12 25.52
CA ARG A 164 15.31 18.76 26.66
C ARG A 164 16.65 19.35 26.24
N SER A 165 17.36 18.72 25.30
CA SER A 165 18.59 19.28 24.69
C SER A 165 18.34 20.68 24.14
N PHE A 166 17.32 20.83 23.28
CA PHE A 166 16.91 22.13 22.73
C PHE A 166 16.59 23.16 23.81
N LEU A 167 15.81 22.78 24.82
CA LEU A 167 15.45 23.69 25.92
C LEU A 167 16.69 24.24 26.64
N LYS A 168 17.72 23.42 26.87
CA LYS A 168 18.99 23.87 27.46
C LYS A 168 19.74 24.85 26.56
N LEU A 169 19.67 24.68 25.24
CA LEU A 169 20.28 25.64 24.31
C LEU A 169 19.57 26.99 24.39
N ILE A 170 18.23 26.98 24.41
CA ILE A 170 17.40 28.19 24.52
C ILE A 170 17.64 28.93 25.84
N GLU A 171 17.93 28.24 26.94
CA GLU A 171 18.33 28.86 28.22
C GLU A 171 19.60 29.71 28.09
N LYS A 172 20.48 29.38 27.14
CA LYS A 172 21.70 30.16 26.87
C LYS A 172 21.49 31.23 25.82
N HIS A 173 20.89 30.86 24.69
CA HIS A 173 20.61 31.76 23.59
C HIS A 173 19.30 31.39 22.92
N ASN A 174 18.34 32.31 22.87
CA ASN A 174 17.05 32.05 22.21
C ASN A 174 17.22 31.72 20.71
N THR A 175 18.20 32.33 20.05
CA THR A 175 18.61 32.00 18.68
C THR A 175 20.12 32.12 18.51
N LEU A 176 20.69 31.25 17.67
CA LEU A 176 22.02 31.39 17.08
C LEU A 176 21.88 31.47 15.57
N LYS A 177 22.58 32.40 14.91
CA LYS A 177 22.48 32.58 13.45
C LYS A 177 23.81 32.85 12.78
N THR A 178 23.96 32.34 11.57
CA THR A 178 24.95 32.77 10.58
C THR A 178 24.21 33.45 9.41
N ASP A 179 24.90 33.68 8.29
CA ASP A 179 24.24 34.16 7.08
C ASP A 179 23.34 33.11 6.43
N ARG A 180 23.57 31.81 6.71
CA ARG A 180 22.82 30.69 6.13
C ARG A 180 21.95 29.92 7.12
N LEU A 181 22.36 29.86 8.38
CA LEU A 181 21.78 28.98 9.41
C LEU A 181 21.04 29.78 10.48
N GLU A 182 19.90 29.27 10.92
CA GLU A 182 19.20 29.73 12.13
C GLU A 182 18.85 28.54 13.03
N LEU A 183 19.50 28.47 14.20
CA LEU A 183 19.12 27.59 15.29
C LEU A 183 18.18 28.34 16.23
N GLY A 184 17.01 27.77 16.50
CA GLY A 184 15.99 28.36 17.37
C GLY A 184 14.62 27.72 17.15
N LYS A 185 13.53 28.45 17.42
CA LYS A 185 12.20 28.01 16.97
C LYS A 185 11.95 28.57 15.57
N CYS A 186 12.18 27.75 14.56
CA CYS A 186 12.01 28.13 13.17
C CYS A 186 10.56 27.93 12.70
N TYR A 187 10.17 28.68 11.67
CA TYR A 187 8.94 28.42 10.94
C TYR A 187 9.18 27.29 9.94
N PHE A 188 8.20 26.41 9.79
CA PHE A 188 8.20 25.34 8.79
C PHE A 188 6.85 25.39 8.11
N ASP A 189 6.84 25.56 6.79
CA ASP A 189 5.61 25.59 6.01
C ASP A 189 5.18 24.16 5.71
N PHE A 190 4.30 23.62 6.55
CA PHE A 190 3.77 22.26 6.36
C PHE A 190 2.67 22.22 5.29
N ASP A 191 2.06 23.36 4.95
CA ASP A 191 0.87 23.39 4.10
C ASP A 191 1.20 23.19 2.60
N ILE A 192 2.48 23.16 2.26
CA ILE A 192 2.96 22.85 0.90
C ILE A 192 2.99 21.33 0.61
N TYR A 193 2.82 20.48 1.63
CA TYR A 193 2.88 19.03 1.49
C TYR A 193 1.46 18.44 1.40
N ASP A 194 1.23 17.59 0.41
CA ASP A 194 -0.03 16.91 0.12
C ASP A 194 -0.06 15.49 0.72
N GLU A 195 -1.22 14.81 0.68
CA GLU A 195 -1.42 13.48 1.27
C GLU A 195 -0.51 12.38 0.68
N ASP A 196 0.05 12.60 -0.50
CA ASP A 196 0.98 11.68 -1.15
C ASP A 196 2.45 11.89 -0.70
N ASP A 197 2.74 12.97 0.03
CA ASP A 197 4.10 13.32 0.44
C ASP A 197 4.53 12.61 1.72
N ARG A 198 5.78 12.13 1.74
CA ARG A 198 6.35 11.40 2.89
C ARG A 198 6.30 12.20 4.19
N VAL A 199 6.48 13.52 4.13
CA VAL A 199 6.41 14.41 5.31
C VAL A 199 4.98 14.48 5.84
N TYR A 200 3.98 14.54 4.97
CA TYR A 200 2.57 14.55 5.35
C TYR A 200 2.18 13.25 6.08
N ASP A 201 2.55 12.12 5.47
CA ASP A 201 2.36 10.77 6.01
C ASP A 201 3.02 10.59 7.38
N LEU A 202 4.26 11.07 7.51
CA LEU A 202 5.04 10.92 8.74
C LEU A 202 4.38 11.61 9.95
N PHE A 203 3.70 12.74 9.70
CA PHE A 203 3.01 13.52 10.72
C PHE A 203 1.50 13.31 10.74
N ASP A 204 0.95 12.39 9.94
CA ASP A 204 -0.49 12.10 9.89
C ASP A 204 -1.30 13.39 9.61
N GLY A 205 -0.81 14.22 8.68
CA GLY A 205 -1.39 15.51 8.30
C GLY A 205 -1.40 16.58 9.41
N LYS A 206 -0.69 16.39 10.52
CA LYS A 206 -0.77 17.28 11.70
C LYS A 206 0.41 18.24 11.80
N ALA A 207 0.31 19.37 11.09
CA ALA A 207 1.27 20.49 11.19
C ALA A 207 1.63 20.90 12.64
N SER A 208 0.67 20.86 13.56
CA SER A 208 0.88 21.25 14.97
C SER A 208 1.86 20.36 15.77
N ASN A 209 2.25 19.21 15.21
CA ASN A 209 3.22 18.28 15.78
C ASN A 209 4.63 18.46 15.21
N VAL A 210 4.78 19.25 14.14
CA VAL A 210 6.08 19.53 13.54
C VAL A 210 6.84 20.52 14.41
N LEU A 211 8.09 20.19 14.69
CA LEU A 211 8.99 20.99 15.50
C LEU A 211 10.26 21.20 14.68
N CYS A 212 10.46 22.44 14.20
CA CYS A 212 11.63 22.83 13.41
C CYS A 212 12.63 23.59 14.29
N PRO A 213 13.73 22.94 14.72
CA PRO A 213 14.79 23.58 15.48
C PRO A 213 15.83 24.33 14.64
N LEU A 214 16.00 24.00 13.35
CA LEU A 214 17.07 24.54 12.52
C LEU A 214 16.58 24.79 11.10
N HIS A 215 16.83 26.01 10.61
CA HIS A 215 16.41 26.47 9.28
C HIS A 215 17.63 26.87 8.46
N TYR A 216 17.61 26.51 7.19
CA TYR A 216 18.52 27.02 6.17
C TYR A 216 17.83 28.04 5.26
N THR A 217 18.56 29.11 4.93
CA THR A 217 18.08 30.14 3.97
C THR A 217 17.75 29.64 2.56
N ASP A 218 18.21 28.45 2.17
CA ASP A 218 17.86 27.78 0.90
C ASP A 218 16.65 26.83 1.03
N ASN A 219 15.86 27.01 2.09
CA ASN A 219 14.68 26.21 2.45
C ASN A 219 14.98 24.75 2.81
N SER A 220 16.20 24.42 3.26
CA SER A 220 16.51 23.10 3.82
C SER A 220 16.22 23.07 5.32
N ASP A 221 14.98 22.79 5.69
CA ASP A 221 14.57 22.76 7.09
C ASP A 221 14.94 21.44 7.77
N TRP A 222 15.33 21.50 9.04
CA TRP A 222 15.57 20.31 9.85
C TRP A 222 14.51 20.20 10.93
N ILE A 223 13.79 19.08 10.95
CA ILE A 223 12.67 18.86 11.88
C ILE A 223 12.88 17.62 12.74
N TYR A 224 12.27 17.61 13.92
CA TYR A 224 12.28 16.45 14.79
C TYR A 224 11.38 15.33 14.27
N HIS A 225 11.92 14.12 14.22
CA HIS A 225 11.20 12.92 13.84
C HIS A 225 10.13 12.56 14.90
N PRO A 226 8.88 12.23 14.51
CA PRO A 226 7.81 12.00 15.48
C PRO A 226 7.98 10.70 16.30
N THR A 227 8.63 9.68 15.73
CA THR A 227 8.80 8.37 16.38
C THR A 227 10.24 7.91 16.63
N GLU A 228 11.18 8.14 15.69
CA GLU A 228 12.59 7.77 15.86
C GLU A 228 13.29 8.63 16.90
N LYS A 229 14.20 8.02 17.64
CA LYS A 229 14.91 8.63 18.77
C LYS A 229 16.40 8.30 18.70
N ASN A 230 17.21 9.12 19.34
CA ASN A 230 18.64 8.86 19.58
C ASN A 230 18.88 8.01 20.84
N LYS A 231 20.14 7.70 21.14
CA LYS A 231 20.55 6.83 22.28
C LYS A 231 20.14 7.43 23.64
N GLU A 232 19.88 8.73 23.71
CA GLU A 232 19.43 9.44 24.92
C GLU A 232 17.89 9.49 25.04
N GLY A 233 17.17 8.94 24.06
CA GLY A 233 15.72 8.90 24.04
C GLY A 233 15.05 10.20 23.56
N GLU A 234 15.82 11.15 23.04
CA GLU A 234 15.31 12.35 22.38
C GLU A 234 15.02 12.08 20.89
N PRO A 235 14.07 12.80 20.26
CA PRO A 235 13.74 12.60 18.85
C PRO A 235 14.96 12.77 17.93
N ALA A 236 15.10 11.87 16.95
CA ALA A 236 16.06 12.04 15.86
C ALA A 236 15.69 13.27 15.02
N ILE A 237 16.63 13.82 14.26
CA ILE A 237 16.45 15.03 13.46
C ILE A 237 16.69 14.68 12.00
N PHE A 238 15.88 15.16 11.08
CA PHE A 238 16.07 14.86 9.66
C PHE A 238 15.89 16.10 8.79
N PRO A 239 16.61 16.19 7.66
CA PRO A 239 16.47 17.30 6.73
C PRO A 239 15.20 17.12 5.88
N VAL A 240 14.55 18.22 5.57
CA VAL A 240 13.45 18.31 4.63
C VAL A 240 13.89 19.27 3.54
N ILE A 241 14.15 18.72 2.35
CA ILE A 241 14.63 19.46 1.19
C ILE A 241 13.51 19.44 0.16
N HIS A 242 13.00 20.61 -0.22
CA HIS A 242 11.85 20.75 -1.13
C HIS A 242 12.04 20.17 -2.54
N GLU A 243 13.24 19.70 -2.90
CA GLU A 243 13.59 19.17 -4.23
C GLU A 243 14.04 17.70 -4.23
N LEU A 244 14.23 17.07 -3.06
CA LEU A 244 14.84 15.73 -2.94
C LEU A 244 14.15 14.91 -1.84
N GLU A 245 13.03 14.27 -2.17
CA GLU A 245 12.21 13.50 -1.21
C GLU A 245 12.76 12.10 -0.88
N ASP A 246 13.63 11.56 -1.75
CA ASP A 246 13.95 10.12 -1.75
C ASP A 246 15.11 9.71 -0.83
N GLU A 247 15.96 10.62 -0.36
CA GLU A 247 17.15 10.28 0.48
C GLU A 247 17.22 11.07 1.78
N ILE A 248 16.11 11.09 2.53
CA ILE A 248 16.06 11.68 3.86
C ILE A 248 16.44 10.63 4.93
N ASN A 249 17.70 10.70 5.38
CA ASN A 249 18.19 9.89 6.50
C ASN A 249 18.22 10.70 7.80
N PRO A 250 17.57 10.23 8.89
CA PRO A 250 17.68 10.87 10.18
C PRO A 250 19.11 10.85 10.72
N VAL A 251 19.46 11.94 11.39
CA VAL A 251 20.67 12.09 12.19
C VAL A 251 20.29 11.89 13.66
N TYR A 252 21.16 11.16 14.37
CA TYR A 252 20.92 10.74 15.75
C TYR A 252 21.71 11.57 16.79
N HIS A 253 22.22 12.72 16.37
CA HIS A 253 22.75 13.74 17.27
C HIS A 253 21.62 14.58 17.87
N ASN A 254 21.87 15.15 19.05
CA ASN A 254 21.07 16.26 19.53
C ASN A 254 21.34 17.51 18.67
N ILE A 255 20.47 18.50 18.82
CA ILE A 255 20.43 19.66 17.92
C ILE A 255 21.68 20.55 18.04
N GLY A 256 22.31 20.65 19.21
CA GLY A 256 23.55 21.43 19.39
C GLY A 256 24.70 20.85 18.57
N ALA A 257 24.89 19.54 18.65
CA ALA A 257 25.86 18.81 17.86
C ALA A 257 25.58 18.89 16.35
N LEU A 258 24.32 18.74 15.91
CA LEU A 258 23.95 18.94 14.51
C LEU A 258 24.32 20.37 14.05
N PHE A 259 23.99 21.39 14.85
CA PHE A 259 24.34 22.77 14.52
C PHE A 259 25.86 22.98 14.41
N LEU A 260 26.67 22.38 15.29
CA LEU A 260 28.13 22.43 15.18
C LEU A 260 28.65 21.76 13.91
N GLN A 261 28.07 20.63 13.51
CA GLN A 261 28.38 19.98 12.24
C GLN A 261 28.09 20.92 11.07
N GLN A 262 26.90 21.54 11.05
CA GLN A 262 26.53 22.49 9.99
C GLN A 262 27.43 23.75 9.98
N LEU A 263 27.92 24.20 11.15
CA LEU A 263 28.91 25.28 11.22
C LEU A 263 30.27 24.88 10.64
N CYS A 264 30.73 23.65 10.90
CA CYS A 264 31.95 23.14 10.27
C CYS A 264 31.84 23.12 8.75
N ASP A 265 30.69 22.66 8.24
CA ASP A 265 30.40 22.64 6.81
C ASP A 265 30.36 24.06 6.21
N GLU A 266 29.63 25.00 6.84
CA GLU A 266 29.54 26.38 6.35
C GLU A 266 30.87 27.14 6.42
N PHE A 267 31.69 26.87 7.43
CA PHE A 267 32.97 27.56 7.64
C PHE A 267 34.15 26.85 6.99
N GLU A 268 33.90 25.75 6.27
CA GLU A 268 34.90 24.92 5.59
C GLU A 268 36.01 24.45 6.56
N ILE A 269 35.62 24.02 7.76
CA ILE A 269 36.53 23.55 8.81
C ILE A 269 36.68 22.03 8.71
N ASP A 270 37.87 21.59 8.29
CA ASP A 270 38.22 20.17 8.23
C ASP A 270 38.42 19.57 9.63
N ILE A 271 37.50 18.68 10.02
CA ILE A 271 37.52 17.90 11.26
C ILE A 271 36.67 16.64 11.11
N GLU A 272 37.11 15.55 11.74
CA GLU A 272 36.33 14.33 11.84
C GLU A 272 35.11 14.55 12.75
N ILE A 273 33.91 14.46 12.18
CA ILE A 273 32.65 14.58 12.92
C ILE A 273 32.34 13.25 13.62
N PRO A 274 32.10 13.23 14.95
CA PRO A 274 31.70 12.01 15.64
C PRO A 274 30.44 11.41 15.01
N ILE A 275 30.47 10.13 14.68
CA ILE A 275 29.34 9.44 14.05
C ILE A 275 28.31 9.05 15.13
N ALA A 276 27.07 9.54 15.04
CA ALA A 276 25.96 8.96 15.79
C ALA A 276 25.32 7.82 15.02
N GLU A 277 25.59 6.59 15.46
CA GLU A 277 24.84 5.43 15.01
C GLU A 277 23.36 5.54 15.38
N ARG A 278 22.49 5.14 14.45
CA ARG A 278 21.11 4.79 14.75
C ARG A 278 21.08 3.90 15.99
N PRO A 279 20.36 4.26 17.06
CA PRO A 279 20.22 3.36 18.20
C PRO A 279 19.65 2.05 17.71
N ALA A 280 20.20 0.93 18.19
CA ALA A 280 19.58 -0.37 17.98
C ALA A 280 18.11 -0.23 18.41
N ASP A 281 17.20 -0.46 17.46
CA ASP A 281 15.77 -0.44 17.76
C ASP A 281 15.57 -1.48 18.89
N PRO A 282 15.04 -1.11 20.07
CA PRO A 282 14.81 -2.07 21.14
C PRO A 282 13.85 -3.21 20.72
N SER A 283 13.15 -3.02 19.60
CA SER A 283 12.37 -4.02 18.89
C SER A 283 13.04 -4.60 17.64
N ALA A 284 14.20 -4.11 17.20
CA ALA A 284 14.98 -4.77 16.14
C ALA A 284 15.41 -6.16 16.59
N ASP A 285 15.76 -6.36 17.86
CA ASP A 285 16.06 -7.70 18.36
C ASP A 285 14.81 -8.59 18.34
N SER A 286 13.62 -8.06 18.64
CA SER A 286 12.37 -8.83 18.59
C SER A 286 11.82 -9.05 17.17
N LYS A 287 12.08 -8.14 16.23
CA LYS A 287 11.67 -8.21 14.81
C LYS A 287 12.64 -9.03 13.96
N THR A 288 13.93 -8.97 14.29
CA THR A 288 14.93 -9.90 13.74
C THR A 288 14.68 -11.31 14.30
N ALA A 289 14.42 -11.43 15.61
CA ALA A 289 13.99 -12.69 16.20
C ALA A 289 12.65 -13.20 15.63
N TRP A 290 11.73 -12.32 15.20
CA TRP A 290 10.52 -12.77 14.50
C TRP A 290 10.89 -13.53 13.21
N TRP A 291 11.76 -12.95 12.37
CA TRP A 291 12.21 -13.58 11.14
C TRP A 291 12.89 -14.92 11.43
N ASP A 292 13.82 -14.95 12.38
CA ASP A 292 14.56 -16.15 12.73
C ASP A 292 13.66 -17.29 13.21
N ASN A 293 12.60 -16.96 13.97
CA ASN A 293 11.63 -17.91 14.49
C ASN A 293 10.58 -18.37 13.46
N LEU A 294 10.54 -17.78 12.26
CA LEU A 294 9.66 -18.28 11.19
C LEU A 294 10.13 -19.65 10.69
N ARG A 295 9.16 -20.53 10.42
CA ARG A 295 9.42 -21.76 9.67
C ARG A 295 9.90 -21.42 8.26
N ASP A 296 10.74 -22.28 7.68
CA ASP A 296 11.32 -22.05 6.35
C ASP A 296 10.28 -21.82 5.26
N VAL A 297 9.12 -22.48 5.36
CA VAL A 297 7.99 -22.26 4.45
C VAL A 297 7.53 -20.80 4.46
N TRP A 298 7.46 -20.16 5.64
CA TRP A 298 7.07 -18.76 5.76
C TRP A 298 8.17 -17.81 5.30
N LYS A 299 9.44 -18.12 5.60
CA LYS A 299 10.58 -17.36 5.08
C LYS A 299 10.58 -17.36 3.54
N GLN A 300 10.36 -18.53 2.94
CA GLN A 300 10.27 -18.67 1.49
C GLN A 300 9.08 -17.90 0.92
N ILE A 301 7.90 -18.04 1.53
CA ILE A 301 6.71 -17.27 1.13
C ILE A 301 7.01 -15.78 1.06
N PHE A 302 7.67 -15.21 2.07
CA PHE A 302 7.98 -13.79 2.09
C PHE A 302 9.06 -13.41 1.06
N ARG A 303 10.07 -14.25 0.83
CA ARG A 303 11.04 -14.05 -0.26
C ARG A 303 10.36 -13.98 -1.63
N ASP A 304 9.44 -14.91 -1.89
CA ASP A 304 8.71 -15.00 -3.17
C ASP A 304 7.79 -13.78 -3.45
N GLN A 305 7.63 -12.86 -2.49
CA GLN A 305 6.87 -11.61 -2.71
C GLN A 305 7.72 -10.48 -3.33
N PHE A 306 9.03 -10.63 -3.41
CA PHE A 306 9.96 -9.59 -3.87
C PHE A 306 10.75 -10.05 -5.10
N GLU A 307 11.21 -9.10 -5.93
CA GLU A 307 11.92 -9.39 -7.19
C GLU A 307 13.33 -9.96 -6.97
N ASP A 308 13.97 -9.64 -5.85
CA ASP A 308 15.30 -10.12 -5.49
C ASP A 308 15.18 -11.27 -4.46
N GLU A 309 15.10 -12.50 -4.96
CA GLU A 309 14.95 -13.71 -4.13
C GLU A 309 16.19 -14.03 -3.29
N ASP A 310 17.36 -13.50 -3.68
CA ASP A 310 18.65 -13.75 -3.02
C ASP A 310 18.86 -12.86 -1.79
N LYS A 311 18.08 -11.78 -1.67
CA LYS A 311 18.12 -10.86 -0.54
C LYS A 311 17.00 -11.14 0.45
N GLU A 312 17.38 -11.47 1.68
CA GLU A 312 16.40 -11.68 2.75
C GLU A 312 15.58 -10.42 3.02
N PRO A 313 14.23 -10.48 2.93
CA PRO A 313 13.39 -9.33 3.17
C PRO A 313 13.40 -8.97 4.65
N THR A 314 13.55 -7.68 4.94
CA THR A 314 13.47 -7.21 6.33
C THR A 314 12.02 -7.14 6.78
N PHE A 315 11.78 -7.19 8.10
CA PHE A 315 10.44 -6.98 8.66
C PHE A 315 9.78 -5.68 8.16
N GLN A 316 10.57 -4.60 8.02
CA GLN A 316 10.07 -3.32 7.50
C GLN A 316 9.66 -3.40 6.03
N THR A 317 10.44 -4.11 5.21
CA THR A 317 10.10 -4.38 3.81
C THR A 317 8.82 -5.21 3.70
N ILE A 318 8.60 -6.18 4.59
CA ILE A 318 7.38 -7.00 4.60
C ILE A 318 6.16 -6.16 5.01
N LEU A 319 6.31 -5.17 5.89
CA LEU A 319 5.21 -4.28 6.27
C LEU A 319 4.69 -3.42 5.10
N THR A 320 5.47 -3.24 4.03
CA THR A 320 5.03 -2.48 2.85
C THR A 320 4.24 -3.31 1.85
N LEU A 321 4.09 -4.62 2.05
CA LEU A 321 3.31 -5.47 1.16
C LEU A 321 1.84 -5.04 1.16
N GLU A 322 1.31 -4.67 -0.01
CA GLU A 322 -0.12 -4.42 -0.23
C GLU A 322 -0.88 -5.72 -0.50
N LYS A 323 -0.17 -6.74 -0.99
CA LYS A 323 -0.72 -8.04 -1.34
C LYS A 323 0.20 -9.16 -0.86
N LEU A 324 -0.39 -10.22 -0.33
CA LEU A 324 0.31 -11.43 0.09
C LEU A 324 -0.36 -12.66 -0.53
N ASP A 325 0.41 -13.40 -1.35
CA ASP A 325 -0.05 -14.61 -2.00
C ASP A 325 0.48 -15.87 -1.30
N LEU A 326 -0.40 -16.61 -0.64
CA LEU A 326 -0.12 -17.86 0.06
C LEU A 326 -0.69 -19.08 -0.68
N SER A 327 -1.15 -18.89 -1.92
CA SER A 327 -1.86 -19.91 -2.68
C SER A 327 -1.03 -21.17 -2.90
N GLY A 328 -1.62 -22.34 -2.68
CA GLY A 328 -1.02 -23.66 -2.87
C GLY A 328 0.10 -24.01 -1.87
N ARG A 329 0.34 -23.16 -0.86
CA ARG A 329 1.40 -23.39 0.12
C ARG A 329 0.94 -24.37 1.21
N PRO A 330 1.85 -25.21 1.74
CA PRO A 330 1.52 -26.19 2.78
C PRO A 330 1.43 -25.52 4.16
N ILE A 331 0.55 -24.54 4.30
CA ILE A 331 0.30 -23.82 5.55
C ILE A 331 -1.11 -24.12 6.06
N SER A 332 -1.24 -24.14 7.39
CA SER A 332 -2.50 -24.38 8.10
C SER A 332 -2.79 -23.35 9.19
N ASP A 333 -1.81 -22.51 9.53
CA ASP A 333 -1.87 -21.53 10.62
C ASP A 333 -1.34 -20.19 10.14
N LEU A 334 -2.12 -19.13 10.38
CA LEU A 334 -1.82 -17.75 10.00
C LEU A 334 -1.14 -16.95 11.11
N LYS A 335 -0.85 -17.56 12.26
CA LYS A 335 -0.20 -16.89 13.40
C LYS A 335 1.05 -16.07 13.06
N PRO A 336 1.92 -16.45 12.12
CA PRO A 336 3.06 -15.60 11.71
C PRO A 336 2.69 -14.19 11.26
N LEU A 337 1.46 -13.97 10.78
CA LEU A 337 0.97 -12.65 10.37
C LEU A 337 0.63 -11.73 11.56
N GLU A 338 0.46 -12.27 12.77
CA GLU A 338 0.06 -11.50 13.97
C GLU A 338 0.99 -10.31 14.23
N ALA A 339 2.31 -10.53 14.10
CA ALA A 339 3.30 -9.48 14.31
C ALA A 339 3.17 -8.35 13.28
N LEU A 340 2.88 -8.69 12.01
CA LEU A 340 2.70 -7.72 10.93
C LEU A 340 1.40 -6.95 11.11
N LEU A 341 0.29 -7.63 11.41
CA LEU A 341 -1.04 -7.03 11.52
C LEU A 341 -1.21 -6.15 12.77
N THR A 342 -0.35 -6.30 13.77
CA THR A 342 -0.36 -5.43 14.96
C THR A 342 0.33 -4.08 14.70
N GLU A 343 1.17 -3.99 13.67
CA GLU A 343 1.96 -2.79 13.38
C GLU A 343 1.11 -1.69 12.74
N LYS A 344 1.18 -0.46 13.26
CA LYS A 344 0.35 0.63 12.73
C LYS A 344 0.55 0.91 11.25
N LYS A 345 1.77 0.68 10.75
CA LYS A 345 2.21 0.99 9.39
C LYS A 345 2.00 -0.12 8.37
N PHE A 346 1.47 -1.29 8.73
CA PHE A 346 1.28 -2.37 7.75
C PHE A 346 0.34 -1.91 6.61
N LYS A 347 0.69 -2.25 5.36
CA LYS A 347 -0.05 -1.86 4.15
C LYS A 347 -0.89 -2.97 3.52
N LEU A 348 -0.90 -4.18 4.09
CA LEU A 348 -1.57 -5.34 3.50
C LEU A 348 -3.09 -5.13 3.33
N GLU A 349 -3.56 -5.19 2.08
CA GLU A 349 -4.96 -5.03 1.68
C GLU A 349 -5.55 -6.31 1.07
N VAL A 350 -4.72 -7.11 0.42
CA VAL A 350 -5.12 -8.32 -0.31
C VAL A 350 -4.39 -9.54 0.23
N ILE A 351 -5.14 -10.58 0.59
CA ILE A 351 -4.56 -11.87 0.98
C ILE A 351 -5.20 -13.00 0.18
N ARG A 352 -4.36 -13.93 -0.30
CA ARG A 352 -4.82 -15.13 -1.02
C ARG A 352 -4.36 -16.39 -0.32
N LEU A 353 -5.31 -17.26 0.00
CA LEU A 353 -5.14 -18.50 0.75
C LEU A 353 -5.57 -19.73 -0.08
N ASN A 354 -5.70 -19.57 -1.39
CA ASN A 354 -6.23 -20.60 -2.27
C ASN A 354 -5.53 -21.95 -2.08
N ASN A 355 -6.27 -23.04 -2.00
CA ASN A 355 -5.74 -24.40 -1.92
C ASN A 355 -4.72 -24.60 -0.78
N THR A 356 -4.91 -23.90 0.35
CA THR A 356 -4.17 -24.13 1.59
C THR A 356 -4.97 -24.99 2.57
N SER A 357 -4.35 -25.46 3.65
CA SER A 357 -5.03 -26.19 4.73
C SER A 357 -5.50 -25.28 5.88
N VAL A 358 -5.59 -23.97 5.65
CA VAL A 358 -6.02 -23.00 6.66
C VAL A 358 -7.52 -23.16 6.92
N SER A 359 -7.90 -23.32 8.19
CA SER A 359 -9.30 -23.40 8.62
C SER A 359 -9.75 -22.25 9.53
N ASP A 360 -8.79 -21.59 10.20
CA ASP A 360 -9.04 -20.50 11.14
C ASP A 360 -8.52 -19.17 10.58
N LEU A 361 -9.42 -18.20 10.45
CA LEU A 361 -9.14 -16.86 9.94
C LEU A 361 -9.09 -15.80 11.04
N SER A 362 -9.17 -16.17 12.32
CA SER A 362 -9.30 -15.23 13.44
C SER A 362 -8.19 -14.18 13.47
N ILE A 363 -6.97 -14.52 13.08
CA ILE A 363 -5.83 -13.58 12.98
C ILE A 363 -6.12 -12.43 12.01
N LEU A 364 -6.86 -12.67 10.92
CA LEU A 364 -7.19 -11.65 9.93
C LEU A 364 -8.10 -10.55 10.50
N ALA A 365 -8.79 -10.80 11.62
CA ALA A 365 -9.59 -9.79 12.31
C ALA A 365 -8.75 -8.59 12.79
N MET A 366 -7.45 -8.81 13.04
CA MET A 366 -6.51 -7.78 13.51
C MET A 366 -6.28 -6.69 12.46
N ALA A 367 -6.47 -7.02 11.17
CA ALA A 367 -6.27 -6.07 10.09
C ALA A 367 -7.33 -4.95 10.05
N GLY A 368 -8.47 -5.15 10.73
CA GLY A 368 -9.54 -4.17 10.80
C GLY A 368 -10.04 -3.76 9.41
N LYS A 369 -10.03 -2.46 9.12
CA LYS A 369 -10.55 -1.87 7.86
C LYS A 369 -9.55 -1.88 6.70
N LYS A 370 -8.32 -2.35 6.92
CA LYS A 370 -7.26 -2.31 5.91
C LYS A 370 -7.41 -3.42 4.86
N PHE A 371 -7.96 -4.57 5.24
CA PHE A 371 -8.26 -5.61 4.25
C PHE A 371 -9.42 -5.24 3.35
N PHE A 372 -9.13 -5.32 2.06
CA PHE A 372 -10.05 -5.03 0.99
C PHE A 372 -10.52 -6.31 0.30
N SER A 373 -9.61 -7.28 0.10
CA SER A 373 -9.89 -8.52 -0.63
C SER A 373 -9.28 -9.75 0.05
N VAL A 374 -10.09 -10.80 0.21
CA VAL A 374 -9.65 -12.09 0.76
C VAL A 374 -10.09 -13.20 -0.19
N ASP A 375 -9.16 -14.08 -0.54
CA ASP A 375 -9.44 -15.29 -1.32
C ASP A 375 -9.13 -16.53 -0.48
N ILE A 376 -10.14 -17.37 -0.26
CA ILE A 376 -10.06 -18.58 0.56
C ILE A 376 -10.39 -19.84 -0.23
N SER A 377 -10.36 -19.78 -1.56
CA SER A 377 -10.88 -20.87 -2.39
C SER A 377 -10.18 -22.21 -2.12
N GLY A 378 -10.93 -23.31 -2.09
CA GLY A 378 -10.41 -24.66 -1.85
C GLY A 378 -9.87 -24.89 -0.42
N THR A 379 -10.20 -24.02 0.55
CA THR A 379 -9.81 -24.19 1.96
C THR A 379 -10.93 -24.85 2.78
N PRO A 380 -10.59 -25.47 3.93
CA PRO A 380 -11.59 -26.03 4.87
C PRO A 380 -12.21 -24.98 5.81
N VAL A 381 -12.18 -23.69 5.47
CA VAL A 381 -12.75 -22.62 6.30
C VAL A 381 -14.26 -22.77 6.44
N LYS A 382 -14.73 -22.72 7.70
CA LYS A 382 -16.16 -22.80 8.05
C LYS A 382 -16.78 -21.46 8.37
N ASP A 383 -16.02 -20.59 9.03
CA ASP A 383 -16.50 -19.32 9.56
C ASP A 383 -15.70 -18.16 8.98
N VAL A 384 -16.41 -17.21 8.35
CA VAL A 384 -15.83 -15.98 7.79
C VAL A 384 -16.30 -14.72 8.52
N SER A 385 -17.04 -14.87 9.63
CA SER A 385 -17.70 -13.77 10.35
C SER A 385 -16.75 -12.67 10.83
N MET A 386 -15.47 -12.99 11.03
CA MET A 386 -14.42 -12.05 11.40
C MET A 386 -14.06 -11.06 10.27
N LEU A 387 -14.32 -11.40 9.01
CA LEU A 387 -13.98 -10.59 7.83
C LEU A 387 -15.01 -9.48 7.54
N LYS A 388 -15.64 -8.92 8.57
CA LYS A 388 -16.79 -8.00 8.44
C LYS A 388 -16.52 -6.69 7.67
N GLU A 389 -15.25 -6.31 7.52
CA GLU A 389 -14.86 -5.04 6.92
C GLU A 389 -14.50 -5.14 5.42
N ILE A 390 -14.31 -6.35 4.88
CA ILE A 390 -13.80 -6.55 3.51
C ILE A 390 -14.85 -6.23 2.45
N ASN A 391 -14.38 -5.92 1.24
CA ASN A 391 -15.23 -5.64 0.09
C ASN A 391 -15.32 -6.84 -0.86
N PHE A 392 -14.24 -7.61 -1.04
CA PHE A 392 -14.22 -8.74 -1.97
C PHE A 392 -13.90 -10.04 -1.24
N LEU A 393 -14.76 -11.04 -1.40
CA LEU A 393 -14.52 -12.41 -0.93
C LEU A 393 -14.66 -13.39 -2.09
N THR A 394 -13.63 -14.20 -2.28
CA THR A 394 -13.67 -15.39 -3.13
C THR A 394 -13.56 -16.62 -2.24
N ALA A 395 -14.56 -17.51 -2.26
CA ALA A 395 -14.63 -18.70 -1.43
C ALA A 395 -15.04 -19.92 -2.26
N ASP A 396 -14.48 -20.02 -3.46
CA ASP A 396 -14.83 -21.05 -4.42
C ASP A 396 -14.36 -22.42 -3.92
N GLY A 397 -15.15 -23.48 -4.11
CA GLY A 397 -14.80 -24.83 -3.68
C GLY A 397 -14.70 -25.01 -2.16
N CYS A 398 -15.11 -24.03 -1.34
CA CYS A 398 -15.17 -24.15 0.12
C CYS A 398 -16.35 -25.02 0.55
N THR A 399 -16.19 -26.34 0.47
CA THR A 399 -17.30 -27.30 0.68
C THR A 399 -17.78 -27.43 2.13
N GLU A 400 -17.09 -26.81 3.10
CA GLU A 400 -17.43 -26.80 4.54
C GLU A 400 -17.88 -25.43 5.05
N LEU A 401 -17.97 -24.42 4.18
CA LEU A 401 -18.35 -23.05 4.55
C LEU A 401 -19.76 -23.00 5.13
N ASP A 402 -19.91 -22.42 6.33
CA ASP A 402 -21.21 -22.10 6.91
C ASP A 402 -21.71 -20.75 6.39
N PHE A 403 -22.67 -20.79 5.47
CA PHE A 403 -23.26 -19.62 4.84
C PHE A 403 -23.95 -18.67 5.84
N ALA A 404 -24.34 -19.13 7.03
CA ALA A 404 -24.92 -18.25 8.05
C ALA A 404 -23.91 -17.19 8.55
N THR A 405 -22.61 -17.48 8.46
CA THR A 405 -21.54 -16.57 8.88
C THR A 405 -21.37 -15.39 7.92
N LEU A 406 -21.74 -15.56 6.64
CA LEU A 406 -21.66 -14.52 5.60
C LEU A 406 -22.54 -13.31 5.93
N VAL A 407 -23.64 -13.47 6.67
CA VAL A 407 -24.57 -12.38 7.06
C VAL A 407 -23.88 -11.21 7.76
N LYS A 408 -22.70 -11.44 8.35
CA LYS A 408 -21.89 -10.40 9.01
C LYS A 408 -21.14 -9.50 8.03
N LEU A 409 -20.87 -9.95 6.81
CA LEU A 409 -20.01 -9.29 5.82
C LEU A 409 -20.81 -8.30 4.95
N LYS A 410 -21.49 -7.36 5.60
CA LYS A 410 -22.44 -6.44 4.96
C LYS A 410 -21.82 -5.44 3.98
N LYS A 411 -20.49 -5.32 3.99
CA LYS A 411 -19.70 -4.42 3.12
C LYS A 411 -19.25 -5.08 1.82
N LEU A 412 -19.56 -6.36 1.62
CA LEU A 412 -19.19 -7.06 0.40
C LEU A 412 -19.80 -6.38 -0.82
N TYR A 413 -18.92 -6.08 -1.77
CA TYR A 413 -19.20 -5.58 -3.10
C TYR A 413 -19.09 -6.70 -4.14
N ARG A 414 -18.16 -7.66 -3.95
CA ARG A 414 -18.07 -8.90 -4.75
C ARG A 414 -18.02 -10.12 -3.86
N LEU A 415 -18.77 -11.15 -4.23
CA LEU A 415 -18.78 -12.44 -3.57
C LEU A 415 -18.75 -13.56 -4.62
N SER A 416 -17.77 -14.46 -4.51
CA SER A 416 -17.74 -15.70 -5.28
C SER A 416 -17.87 -16.90 -4.34
N LEU A 417 -18.81 -17.78 -4.66
CA LEU A 417 -19.13 -19.03 -3.96
C LEU A 417 -19.21 -20.19 -4.96
N ARG A 418 -18.41 -20.15 -6.03
CA ARG A 418 -18.44 -21.14 -7.11
C ARG A 418 -18.11 -22.53 -6.56
N ASP A 419 -18.74 -23.57 -7.10
CA ASP A 419 -18.52 -24.98 -6.73
C ASP A 419 -18.66 -25.24 -5.21
N THR A 420 -19.55 -24.51 -4.52
CA THR A 420 -19.87 -24.72 -3.10
C THR A 420 -21.19 -25.50 -2.92
N LYS A 421 -21.52 -25.86 -1.67
CA LYS A 421 -22.77 -26.55 -1.32
C LYS A 421 -23.96 -25.59 -1.09
N LEU A 422 -23.89 -24.38 -1.63
CA LEU A 422 -24.92 -23.35 -1.47
C LEU A 422 -26.25 -23.81 -2.08
N ASN A 423 -27.31 -23.86 -1.28
CA ASN A 423 -28.64 -24.32 -1.73
C ASN A 423 -29.77 -23.32 -1.42
N ASP A 424 -29.43 -22.18 -0.82
CA ASP A 424 -30.35 -21.09 -0.49
C ASP A 424 -29.62 -19.74 -0.58
N LEU A 425 -30.33 -18.70 -0.99
CA LEU A 425 -29.84 -17.33 -1.15
C LEU A 425 -30.49 -16.35 -0.15
N GLU A 426 -31.37 -16.79 0.75
CA GLU A 426 -32.10 -15.87 1.64
C GLU A 426 -31.18 -14.99 2.48
N PHE A 427 -30.05 -15.52 2.97
CA PHE A 427 -29.11 -14.77 3.80
C PHE A 427 -28.51 -13.53 3.11
N LEU A 428 -28.51 -13.49 1.78
CA LEU A 428 -28.01 -12.35 0.99
C LEU A 428 -28.95 -11.15 0.99
N HIS A 429 -30.17 -11.25 1.53
CA HIS A 429 -31.15 -10.16 1.49
C HIS A 429 -30.65 -8.86 2.16
N ASN A 430 -29.68 -8.95 3.08
CA ASN A 430 -29.09 -7.83 3.82
C ASN A 430 -27.84 -7.24 3.16
N PHE A 431 -27.38 -7.78 2.04
CA PHE A 431 -26.14 -7.38 1.38
C PHE A 431 -26.40 -6.18 0.46
N THR A 432 -26.47 -5.01 1.07
CA THR A 432 -26.92 -3.81 0.37
C THR A 432 -25.88 -3.27 -0.61
N GLU A 433 -24.60 -3.51 -0.35
CA GLU A 433 -23.48 -3.06 -1.17
C GLU A 433 -23.10 -4.05 -2.29
N LEU A 434 -23.61 -5.29 -2.25
CA LEU A 434 -23.18 -6.35 -3.15
C LEU A 434 -23.57 -6.06 -4.60
N GLU A 435 -22.60 -6.01 -5.49
CA GLU A 435 -22.78 -5.72 -6.92
C GLU A 435 -22.44 -6.87 -7.83
N GLN A 436 -21.58 -7.80 -7.39
CA GLN A 436 -21.19 -8.97 -8.16
C GLN A 436 -21.33 -10.22 -7.30
N LEU A 437 -22.05 -11.20 -7.81
CA LEU A 437 -22.26 -12.49 -7.15
C LEU A 437 -22.04 -13.61 -8.16
N ASN A 438 -21.07 -14.48 -7.87
CA ASN A 438 -20.81 -15.71 -8.60
C ASN A 438 -21.21 -16.90 -7.71
N ILE A 439 -22.13 -17.74 -8.21
CA ILE A 439 -22.67 -18.93 -7.53
C ILE A 439 -22.69 -20.12 -8.50
N ASN A 440 -21.81 -20.13 -9.50
CA ASN A 440 -21.70 -21.19 -10.50
C ASN A 440 -21.39 -22.54 -9.83
N GLY A 441 -21.92 -23.63 -10.39
CA GLY A 441 -21.66 -24.97 -9.85
C GLY A 441 -22.26 -25.25 -8.47
N THR A 442 -23.22 -24.43 -8.02
CA THR A 442 -23.96 -24.65 -6.76
C THR A 442 -25.24 -25.46 -6.99
N PRO A 443 -25.77 -26.18 -5.99
CA PRO A 443 -27.05 -26.90 -6.07
C PRO A 443 -28.33 -26.07 -6.27
N LEU A 444 -28.24 -24.74 -6.45
CA LEU A 444 -29.41 -23.87 -6.63
C LEU A 444 -30.13 -24.14 -7.95
N THR A 445 -31.47 -24.07 -7.94
CA THR A 445 -32.27 -24.15 -9.17
C THR A 445 -32.37 -22.80 -9.89
N ASP A 446 -32.63 -22.83 -11.19
CA ASP A 446 -32.83 -21.62 -12.01
C ASP A 446 -33.99 -20.75 -11.46
N GLU A 447 -35.03 -21.37 -10.90
CA GLU A 447 -36.14 -20.66 -10.26
C GLU A 447 -35.70 -19.90 -9.02
N GLN A 448 -34.96 -20.55 -8.10
CA GLN A 448 -34.46 -19.91 -6.87
C GLN A 448 -33.58 -18.70 -7.20
N ILE A 449 -32.71 -18.85 -8.19
CA ILE A 449 -31.85 -17.81 -8.72
C ILE A 449 -32.68 -16.63 -9.25
N GLN A 450 -33.67 -16.90 -10.08
CA GLN A 450 -34.46 -15.86 -10.74
C GLN A 450 -35.34 -15.10 -9.73
N GLU A 451 -35.96 -15.80 -8.79
CA GLU A 451 -36.73 -15.20 -7.69
C GLU A 451 -35.85 -14.28 -6.84
N PHE A 452 -34.65 -14.74 -6.46
CA PHE A 452 -33.67 -13.92 -5.76
C PHE A 452 -33.30 -12.68 -6.58
N HIS A 453 -33.00 -12.84 -7.86
CA HIS A 453 -32.59 -11.74 -8.73
C HIS A 453 -33.65 -10.64 -8.84
N VAL A 454 -34.91 -11.04 -9.03
CA VAL A 454 -36.06 -10.12 -9.09
C VAL A 454 -36.25 -9.40 -7.75
N ARG A 455 -36.24 -10.15 -6.64
CA ARG A 455 -36.38 -9.59 -5.29
C ARG A 455 -35.26 -8.61 -4.97
N PHE A 456 -34.02 -8.97 -5.26
CA PHE A 456 -32.84 -8.14 -4.99
C PHE A 456 -32.87 -6.84 -5.81
N LYS A 457 -33.21 -6.91 -7.10
CA LYS A 457 -33.39 -5.73 -7.97
C LYS A 457 -34.50 -4.80 -7.46
N LYS A 458 -35.65 -5.36 -7.04
CA LYS A 458 -36.76 -4.58 -6.46
C LYS A 458 -36.32 -3.83 -5.19
N ASN A 459 -35.68 -4.53 -4.26
CA ASN A 459 -35.18 -3.93 -3.02
C ASN A 459 -34.16 -2.79 -3.28
N ARG A 460 -33.29 -2.97 -4.27
CA ARG A 460 -32.27 -1.97 -4.65
C ARG A 460 -32.89 -0.75 -5.33
N LEU A 461 -33.88 -0.96 -6.20
CA LEU A 461 -34.63 0.13 -6.83
C LEU A 461 -35.33 1.01 -5.78
N GLU A 462 -35.96 0.42 -4.78
CA GLU A 462 -36.58 1.17 -3.68
C GLU A 462 -35.55 1.99 -2.88
N LYS A 463 -34.37 1.44 -2.59
CA LYS A 463 -33.30 2.18 -1.90
C LYS A 463 -32.74 3.33 -2.72
N ASN A 464 -32.56 3.14 -4.03
CA ASN A 464 -32.07 4.18 -4.93
C ASN A 464 -33.02 5.39 -5.02
N LYS A 465 -34.31 5.27 -4.67
CA LYS A 465 -35.25 6.41 -4.62
C LYS A 465 -34.91 7.42 -3.52
N ALA A 466 -34.24 6.98 -2.45
CA ALA A 466 -33.94 7.81 -1.28
C ALA A 466 -32.44 8.11 -1.11
N ALA A 467 -31.57 7.58 -1.98
CA ALA A 467 -30.11 7.70 -1.85
C ALA A 467 -29.54 8.85 -2.72
N SER A 468 -28.52 9.53 -2.21
CA SER A 468 -27.77 10.57 -2.95
C SER A 468 -26.94 10.01 -4.11
N SER A 469 -26.55 8.74 -4.03
CA SER A 469 -25.89 7.99 -5.10
C SER A 469 -26.69 6.75 -5.49
N LYS A 470 -26.88 6.55 -6.80
CA LYS A 470 -27.57 5.37 -7.34
C LYS A 470 -26.61 4.20 -7.40
N ARG A 471 -27.06 3.03 -6.98
CA ARG A 471 -26.29 1.78 -7.07
C ARG A 471 -26.64 1.00 -8.32
N ASP A 472 -25.63 0.35 -8.91
CA ASP A 472 -25.77 -0.48 -10.10
C ASP A 472 -26.62 -1.74 -9.82
N PRO A 473 -27.26 -2.33 -10.84
CA PRO A 473 -27.96 -3.61 -10.68
C PRO A 473 -26.97 -4.73 -10.30
N LEU A 474 -27.44 -5.69 -9.49
CA LEU A 474 -26.67 -6.88 -9.17
C LEU A 474 -26.29 -7.61 -10.46
N LYS A 475 -24.99 -7.76 -10.68
CA LYS A 475 -24.42 -8.63 -11.72
C LYS A 475 -24.32 -10.02 -11.11
N LEU A 476 -25.07 -10.93 -11.71
CA LEU A 476 -25.03 -12.34 -11.42
C LEU A 476 -24.11 -12.97 -12.47
N ASP A 477 -22.99 -13.53 -12.05
CA ASP A 477 -22.02 -14.20 -12.93
C ASP A 477 -22.43 -15.65 -13.18
N ILE A 478 -23.73 -15.88 -13.33
CA ILE A 478 -24.37 -17.13 -13.69
C ILE A 478 -25.13 -16.87 -15.00
N HIS A 479 -25.22 -17.90 -15.84
CA HIS A 479 -25.95 -17.81 -17.10
C HIS A 479 -27.22 -18.69 -17.15
N PRO A 480 -28.20 -18.48 -16.25
CA PRO A 480 -29.44 -19.27 -16.24
C PRO A 480 -30.24 -19.10 -17.54
N GLU A 481 -30.09 -17.96 -18.24
CA GLU A 481 -30.69 -17.72 -19.56
C GLU A 481 -30.15 -18.66 -20.65
N ILE A 482 -28.94 -19.19 -20.45
CA ILE A 482 -28.34 -20.19 -21.33
C ILE A 482 -28.94 -21.54 -20.95
N LYS A 483 -29.88 -22.00 -21.78
CA LYS A 483 -30.63 -23.25 -21.54
C LYS A 483 -29.80 -24.51 -21.71
N ASP A 484 -28.78 -24.48 -22.57
CA ASP A 484 -27.95 -25.65 -22.81
C ASP A 484 -26.89 -25.78 -21.69
N PRO A 485 -26.83 -26.90 -20.96
CA PRO A 485 -25.91 -27.06 -19.83
C PRO A 485 -24.43 -26.96 -20.21
N LEU A 486 -24.03 -27.38 -21.42
CA LEU A 486 -22.64 -27.31 -21.86
C LEU A 486 -22.23 -25.87 -22.16
N LEU A 487 -23.14 -25.11 -22.78
CA LEU A 487 -22.94 -23.67 -22.99
C LEU A 487 -22.91 -22.89 -21.69
N ARG A 488 -23.74 -23.26 -20.71
CA ARG A 488 -23.79 -22.63 -19.39
C ARG A 488 -22.46 -22.82 -18.65
N VAL A 489 -21.97 -24.06 -18.58
CA VAL A 489 -20.64 -24.39 -18.00
C VAL A 489 -19.51 -23.60 -18.67
N LEU A 490 -19.57 -23.43 -20.00
CA LEU A 490 -18.59 -22.63 -20.72
C LEU A 490 -18.72 -21.14 -20.38
N ALA A 491 -19.93 -20.60 -20.36
CA ALA A 491 -20.19 -19.20 -20.07
C ALA A 491 -19.80 -18.82 -18.63
N ASP A 492 -19.98 -19.77 -17.72
CA ASP A 492 -19.65 -19.69 -16.29
C ASP A 492 -18.14 -19.77 -16.01
N ASN A 493 -17.32 -20.15 -17.00
CA ASN A 493 -15.87 -20.09 -16.92
C ASN A 493 -15.36 -18.72 -17.39
N SER A 494 -15.08 -17.84 -16.43
CA SER A 494 -14.56 -16.49 -16.70
C SER A 494 -13.09 -16.46 -17.14
N ASP A 495 -12.34 -17.54 -16.89
CA ASP A 495 -10.94 -17.65 -17.26
C ASP A 495 -10.81 -18.24 -18.68
N TYR A 496 -9.84 -17.77 -19.45
CA TYR A 496 -9.58 -18.28 -20.80
C TYR A 496 -9.17 -19.77 -20.73
N ASN A 497 -10.13 -20.67 -20.94
CA ASN A 497 -9.89 -22.11 -21.06
C ASN A 497 -10.39 -22.64 -22.41
N PRO A 498 -9.52 -22.65 -23.45
CA PRO A 498 -9.90 -23.10 -24.78
C PRO A 498 -10.18 -24.61 -24.83
N GLU A 499 -9.67 -25.42 -23.91
CA GLU A 499 -9.92 -26.86 -23.86
C GLU A 499 -11.37 -27.16 -23.47
N LEU A 500 -11.92 -26.44 -22.49
CA LEU A 500 -13.33 -26.57 -22.10
C LEU A 500 -14.29 -26.20 -23.22
N ALA A 501 -13.97 -25.15 -23.99
CA ALA A 501 -14.77 -24.76 -25.13
C ALA A 501 -14.71 -25.78 -26.27
N LEU A 502 -13.54 -26.37 -26.52
CA LEU A 502 -13.38 -27.45 -27.49
C LEU A 502 -14.16 -28.69 -27.07
N GLU A 503 -14.03 -29.09 -25.80
CA GLU A 503 -14.73 -30.25 -25.26
C GLU A 503 -16.25 -30.05 -25.30
N ALA A 504 -16.74 -28.87 -24.90
CA ALA A 504 -18.15 -28.50 -25.02
C ALA A 504 -18.60 -28.53 -26.50
N GLY A 505 -17.79 -27.97 -27.39
CA GLY A 505 -18.01 -28.02 -28.83
C GLY A 505 -18.10 -29.46 -29.36
N GLU A 506 -17.16 -30.33 -28.99
CA GLU A 506 -17.11 -31.72 -29.45
C GLU A 506 -18.28 -32.56 -28.92
N LYS A 507 -18.63 -32.39 -27.64
CA LYS A 507 -19.83 -33.03 -27.05
C LYS A 507 -21.11 -32.59 -27.75
N LEU A 508 -21.24 -31.31 -28.06
CA LEU A 508 -22.38 -30.78 -28.82
C LEU A 508 -22.41 -31.36 -30.25
N LEU A 509 -21.27 -31.37 -30.94
CA LEU A 509 -21.15 -31.94 -32.28
C LEU A 509 -21.50 -33.43 -32.34
N ALA A 510 -21.15 -34.21 -31.31
CA ALA A 510 -21.51 -35.62 -31.22
C ALA A 510 -23.04 -35.83 -31.18
N GLN A 511 -23.79 -34.86 -30.67
CA GLN A 511 -25.25 -34.93 -30.50
C GLN A 511 -26.03 -34.35 -31.72
N ARG A 512 -25.32 -33.99 -32.79
CA ARG A 512 -25.90 -33.30 -33.97
C ARG A 512 -26.98 -34.10 -34.71
N THR A 513 -26.98 -35.42 -34.60
CA THR A 513 -27.98 -36.30 -35.23
C THR A 513 -29.26 -36.41 -34.43
N GLU A 514 -29.23 -36.04 -33.15
CA GLU A 514 -30.33 -36.21 -32.19
C GLU A 514 -31.00 -34.87 -31.83
N ARG A 515 -30.29 -33.75 -31.99
CA ARG A 515 -30.77 -32.41 -31.65
C ARG A 515 -31.13 -31.57 -32.88
N LYS A 516 -32.36 -31.03 -32.91
CA LYS A 516 -32.84 -30.15 -33.99
C LYS A 516 -32.32 -28.71 -33.89
N ASP A 517 -31.88 -28.29 -32.71
CA ASP A 517 -31.41 -26.94 -32.36
C ASP A 517 -29.89 -26.78 -32.39
N ILE A 518 -29.16 -27.85 -32.75
CA ILE A 518 -27.70 -27.91 -32.64
C ILE A 518 -26.97 -26.75 -33.34
N LYS A 519 -27.49 -26.30 -34.50
CA LYS A 519 -26.91 -25.19 -35.25
C LYS A 519 -27.01 -23.85 -34.50
N GLN A 520 -28.07 -23.65 -33.71
CA GLN A 520 -28.24 -22.46 -32.89
C GLN A 520 -27.36 -22.55 -31.64
N ILE A 521 -27.33 -23.69 -30.97
CA ILE A 521 -26.47 -23.93 -29.79
C ILE A 521 -25.00 -23.68 -30.12
N LEU A 522 -24.52 -24.16 -31.27
CA LEU A 522 -23.13 -23.94 -31.69
C LEU A 522 -22.85 -22.48 -32.07
N LYS A 523 -23.83 -21.71 -32.55
CA LYS A 523 -23.69 -20.26 -32.74
C LYS A 523 -23.60 -19.53 -31.41
N ASP A 524 -24.42 -19.94 -30.45
CA ASP A 524 -24.42 -19.36 -29.10
C ASP A 524 -23.09 -19.66 -28.38
N LEU A 525 -22.55 -20.88 -28.52
CA LEU A 525 -21.18 -21.25 -28.10
C LEU A 525 -20.14 -20.26 -28.62
N ILE A 526 -20.14 -20.01 -29.94
CA ILE A 526 -19.19 -19.11 -30.59
C ILE A 526 -19.34 -17.68 -30.07
N ALA A 527 -20.57 -17.21 -29.85
CA ALA A 527 -20.83 -15.88 -29.31
C ALA A 527 -20.35 -15.74 -27.85
N ILE A 528 -20.52 -16.78 -27.02
CA ILE A 528 -20.01 -16.84 -25.64
C ILE A 528 -18.49 -16.77 -25.65
N CYS A 529 -17.83 -17.62 -26.44
CA CYS A 529 -16.38 -17.62 -26.64
C CYS A 529 -15.86 -16.26 -27.11
N ASP A 530 -16.47 -15.67 -28.13
CA ASP A 530 -16.07 -14.37 -28.68
C ASP A 530 -16.19 -13.24 -27.64
N LYS A 531 -17.27 -13.25 -26.85
CA LYS A 531 -17.49 -12.27 -25.77
C LYS A 531 -16.48 -12.40 -24.63
N GLN A 532 -16.19 -13.64 -24.21
CA GLN A 532 -15.23 -13.90 -23.13
C GLN A 532 -13.79 -13.60 -23.56
N TRP A 533 -13.41 -13.96 -24.79
CA TRP A 533 -12.01 -14.01 -25.19
C TRP A 533 -11.53 -12.84 -26.07
N ARG A 534 -12.43 -11.97 -26.55
CA ARG A 534 -12.02 -10.71 -27.22
C ARG A 534 -11.20 -9.77 -26.32
N LYS A 535 -11.20 -10.00 -25.00
CA LYS A 535 -10.47 -9.20 -24.02
C LYS A 535 -9.06 -9.76 -23.82
N TYR A 536 -8.15 -9.48 -24.76
CA TYR A 536 -6.75 -9.92 -24.69
C TYR A 536 -6.01 -9.36 -23.46
N PHE A 537 -5.15 -10.19 -22.87
CA PHE A 537 -4.13 -9.82 -21.89
C PHE A 537 -3.08 -8.89 -22.54
N TYR A 538 -2.87 -7.72 -21.94
CA TYR A 538 -1.66 -6.92 -22.18
C TYR A 538 -0.60 -7.37 -21.17
N ILE A 539 0.48 -8.00 -21.64
CA ILE A 539 1.61 -8.30 -20.78
C ILE A 539 2.55 -7.10 -20.83
N LYS A 540 2.88 -6.54 -19.65
CA LYS A 540 3.88 -5.49 -19.52
C LYS A 540 5.25 -6.18 -19.57
N THR A 541 5.95 -6.01 -20.68
CA THR A 541 7.35 -6.42 -20.82
C THR A 541 8.27 -5.23 -20.53
N PRO A 542 9.57 -5.44 -20.26
CA PRO A 542 10.54 -4.34 -20.09
C PRO A 542 10.56 -3.36 -21.28
N GLU A 543 10.18 -3.80 -22.49
CA GLU A 543 10.09 -2.95 -23.68
C GLU A 543 8.70 -2.30 -23.92
N GLY A 544 7.76 -2.43 -22.98
CA GLY A 544 6.41 -1.86 -23.08
C GLY A 544 5.26 -2.88 -23.07
N ARG A 545 4.02 -2.40 -23.25
CA ARG A 545 2.81 -3.25 -23.34
C ARG A 545 2.79 -3.98 -24.68
N LYS A 546 2.99 -5.30 -24.70
CA LYS A 546 2.85 -6.14 -25.90
C LYS A 546 1.53 -6.92 -25.85
N LYS A 547 0.80 -6.89 -26.98
CA LYS A 547 -0.37 -7.75 -27.22
C LYS A 547 0.15 -9.15 -27.57
N TYR A 548 -0.08 -10.14 -26.71
CA TYR A 548 0.25 -11.53 -27.02
C TYR A 548 -0.95 -12.22 -27.66
N GLU A 549 -0.78 -12.73 -28.87
CA GLU A 549 -1.71 -13.62 -29.56
C GLU A 549 -1.36 -15.07 -29.21
N PHE A 550 -1.85 -15.54 -28.06
CA PHE A 550 -1.71 -16.94 -27.68
C PHE A 550 -2.81 -17.74 -28.38
N PHE A 551 -2.56 -18.18 -29.62
CA PHE A 551 -3.57 -18.87 -30.42
C PHE A 551 -3.09 -20.20 -30.99
N ASN A 552 -3.58 -21.30 -30.39
CA ASN A 552 -3.35 -22.68 -30.81
C ASN A 552 -4.28 -23.09 -31.98
N GLN A 553 -3.98 -24.19 -32.67
CA GLN A 553 -4.72 -24.77 -33.82
C GLN A 553 -6.24 -24.86 -33.63
N SER A 554 -6.68 -25.11 -32.39
CA SER A 554 -8.07 -25.14 -31.97
C SER A 554 -8.86 -23.85 -32.27
N GLU A 555 -8.23 -22.68 -32.20
CA GLU A 555 -8.88 -21.39 -32.46
C GLU A 555 -9.02 -21.10 -33.97
N LYS A 556 -8.11 -21.64 -34.81
CA LYS A 556 -8.25 -21.61 -36.28
C LYS A 556 -9.50 -22.38 -36.74
N ARG A 557 -9.78 -23.52 -36.10
CA ARG A 557 -11.01 -24.29 -36.29
C ARG A 557 -12.25 -23.48 -35.87
N PHE A 558 -12.23 -22.84 -34.70
CA PHE A 558 -13.35 -22.00 -34.25
C PHE A 558 -13.63 -20.84 -35.21
N ARG A 559 -12.58 -20.20 -35.74
CA ARG A 559 -12.70 -19.12 -36.73
C ARG A 559 -13.30 -19.63 -38.05
N TYR A 560 -12.85 -20.77 -38.55
CA TYR A 560 -13.43 -21.42 -39.73
C TYR A 560 -14.92 -21.76 -39.54
N ILE A 561 -15.27 -22.38 -38.41
CA ILE A 561 -16.67 -22.71 -38.09
C ILE A 561 -17.53 -21.43 -38.06
N SER A 562 -17.01 -20.35 -37.46
CA SER A 562 -17.68 -19.05 -37.41
C SER A 562 -17.89 -18.42 -38.80
N GLU A 563 -16.87 -18.48 -39.66
CA GLU A 563 -16.88 -17.87 -41.00
C GLU A 563 -17.68 -18.69 -42.04
N THR A 564 -17.69 -20.02 -41.92
CA THR A 564 -18.25 -20.93 -42.93
C THR A 564 -19.56 -21.61 -42.52
N GLY A 565 -19.82 -21.74 -41.22
CA GLY A 565 -20.97 -22.48 -40.69
C GLY A 565 -20.86 -24.00 -40.88
N ASP A 566 -19.67 -24.52 -41.23
CA ASP A 566 -19.36 -25.94 -41.32
C ASP A 566 -18.89 -26.48 -39.96
N PHE A 567 -19.72 -27.35 -39.38
CA PHE A 567 -19.56 -27.91 -38.04
C PHE A 567 -19.02 -29.36 -38.05
N SER A 568 -18.36 -29.79 -39.13
CA SER A 568 -17.77 -31.14 -39.19
C SER A 568 -16.55 -31.30 -38.26
N ALA A 569 -16.34 -32.52 -37.73
CA ALA A 569 -15.20 -32.81 -36.86
C ALA A 569 -13.88 -32.80 -37.67
N PRO A 570 -12.76 -32.30 -37.11
CA PRO A 570 -11.44 -32.44 -37.70
C PRO A 570 -11.08 -33.92 -37.79
N VAL A 571 -10.63 -34.32 -38.95
CA VAL A 571 -10.19 -35.66 -39.26
C VAL A 571 -8.82 -35.53 -39.88
N SER A 572 -7.87 -36.40 -39.52
CA SER A 572 -6.61 -36.46 -40.25
C SER A 572 -6.90 -36.83 -41.69
N ILE A 573 -6.39 -36.09 -42.66
CA ILE A 573 -6.56 -36.44 -44.07
C ILE A 573 -6.01 -37.85 -44.34
N ALA A 574 -5.00 -38.29 -43.57
CA ALA A 574 -4.42 -39.62 -43.68
C ALA A 574 -5.37 -40.75 -43.22
N SER A 575 -6.43 -40.43 -42.48
CA SER A 575 -7.47 -41.38 -42.07
C SER A 575 -8.63 -41.50 -43.06
N VAL A 576 -8.60 -40.73 -44.16
CA VAL A 576 -9.58 -40.82 -45.26
C VAL A 576 -9.13 -41.90 -46.25
N ALA A 577 -10.08 -42.72 -46.72
CA ALA A 577 -9.79 -43.81 -47.65
C ALA A 577 -9.21 -43.33 -49.00
N ASP A 578 -9.65 -42.17 -49.49
CA ASP A 578 -9.07 -41.47 -50.63
C ASP A 578 -8.87 -39.98 -50.30
N PRO A 579 -7.70 -39.63 -49.73
CA PRO A 579 -7.34 -38.25 -49.37
C PRO A 579 -7.46 -37.27 -50.55
N ILE A 580 -7.14 -37.74 -51.76
CA ILE A 580 -7.02 -36.88 -52.94
C ILE A 580 -8.40 -36.60 -53.51
N ALA A 581 -9.27 -37.61 -53.64
CA ALA A 581 -10.66 -37.43 -54.08
C ALA A 581 -11.42 -36.47 -53.16
N GLU A 582 -11.14 -36.54 -51.86
CA GLU A 582 -11.81 -35.70 -50.87
C GLU A 582 -11.39 -34.23 -50.95
N ILE A 583 -10.10 -33.96 -51.21
CA ILE A 583 -9.62 -32.62 -51.52
C ILE A 583 -10.18 -32.13 -52.86
N VAL A 584 -10.28 -32.99 -53.88
CA VAL A 584 -10.91 -32.67 -55.17
C VAL A 584 -12.36 -32.21 -54.97
N GLY A 585 -13.13 -32.88 -54.11
CA GLY A 585 -14.51 -32.52 -53.79
C GLY A 585 -14.66 -31.17 -53.07
N LEU A 586 -13.63 -30.71 -52.35
CA LEU A 586 -13.63 -29.42 -51.65
C LEU A 586 -13.30 -28.23 -52.56
N ILE A 587 -12.56 -28.47 -53.66
CA ILE A 587 -12.11 -27.41 -54.56
C ILE A 587 -13.28 -26.56 -55.11
N PRO A 588 -14.39 -27.13 -55.64
CA PRO A 588 -15.52 -26.34 -56.13
C PRO A 588 -16.10 -25.40 -55.07
N PHE A 589 -16.27 -25.89 -53.83
CA PHE A 589 -16.80 -25.12 -52.71
C PHE A 589 -15.89 -23.93 -52.33
N ILE A 590 -14.57 -24.14 -52.35
CA ILE A 590 -13.58 -23.08 -52.10
C ILE A 590 -13.69 -21.98 -53.15
N TYR A 591 -13.83 -22.36 -54.43
CA TYR A 591 -13.96 -21.41 -55.53
C TYR A 591 -15.30 -20.66 -55.52
N GLU A 592 -16.41 -21.31 -55.17
CA GLU A 592 -17.71 -20.67 -55.00
C GLU A 592 -17.69 -19.60 -53.89
N ASN A 593 -16.89 -19.82 -52.84
CA ASN A 593 -16.77 -18.92 -51.69
C ASN A 593 -15.54 -18.00 -51.73
N LYS A 594 -14.79 -17.94 -52.85
CA LYS A 594 -13.48 -17.27 -52.92
C LYS A 594 -13.44 -15.82 -52.44
N LYS A 595 -14.55 -15.07 -52.58
CA LYS A 595 -14.68 -13.67 -52.11
C LYS A 595 -14.63 -13.51 -50.58
N LYS A 596 -14.78 -14.60 -49.82
CA LYS A 596 -14.71 -14.59 -48.35
C LYS A 596 -13.29 -14.84 -47.83
N TYR A 597 -12.38 -15.27 -48.69
CA TYR A 597 -11.02 -15.65 -48.28
C TYR A 597 -10.01 -14.59 -48.72
N LYS A 598 -9.41 -13.92 -47.74
CA LYS A 598 -8.36 -12.89 -47.97
C LYS A 598 -7.17 -13.42 -48.80
N ALA A 599 -6.86 -14.72 -48.68
CA ALA A 599 -5.83 -15.39 -49.46
C ALA A 599 -6.13 -15.42 -50.97
N TYR A 600 -7.40 -15.34 -51.39
CA TYR A 600 -7.80 -15.30 -52.80
C TYR A 600 -7.90 -13.88 -53.37
N GLU A 601 -7.99 -12.84 -52.54
CA GLU A 601 -8.08 -11.44 -53.01
C GLU A 601 -6.81 -10.96 -53.74
N THR A 602 -5.68 -11.64 -53.50
CA THR A 602 -4.36 -11.26 -54.03
C THR A 602 -3.90 -12.10 -55.23
N ILE A 603 -4.70 -13.07 -55.68
CA ILE A 603 -4.32 -14.06 -56.70
C ILE A 603 -5.13 -13.83 -57.98
N GLU A 604 -4.48 -13.56 -59.10
CA GLU A 604 -5.12 -13.46 -60.42
C GLU A 604 -5.72 -14.82 -60.85
N ASN A 605 -6.92 -14.81 -61.44
CA ASN A 605 -7.71 -16.01 -61.80
C ASN A 605 -7.01 -16.99 -62.80
N SER A 606 -5.81 -16.67 -63.31
CA SER A 606 -5.15 -17.37 -64.41
C SER A 606 -3.80 -17.99 -64.07
N SER A 607 -3.40 -18.04 -62.79
CA SER A 607 -2.04 -18.48 -62.43
C SER A 607 -2.00 -19.69 -61.50
N PHE A 608 -0.92 -20.45 -61.66
CA PHE A 608 -0.50 -21.69 -60.98
C PHE A 608 -0.39 -21.60 -59.43
N TYR A 609 -0.87 -20.51 -58.82
CA TYR A 609 -0.70 -20.13 -57.42
C TYR A 609 -1.91 -20.44 -56.51
N HIS A 610 -2.87 -21.24 -56.96
CA HIS A 610 -4.00 -21.62 -56.12
C HIS A 610 -3.67 -22.73 -55.12
N VAL A 611 -2.64 -23.54 -55.35
CA VAL A 611 -2.30 -24.68 -54.48
C VAL A 611 -1.96 -24.24 -53.06
N SER A 612 -1.16 -23.19 -52.87
CA SER A 612 -0.82 -22.69 -51.53
C SER A 612 -2.02 -22.06 -50.82
N ALA A 613 -2.91 -21.39 -51.55
CA ALA A 613 -4.15 -20.82 -50.99
C ALA A 613 -5.17 -21.91 -50.63
N ILE A 614 -5.31 -22.94 -51.47
CA ILE A 614 -6.15 -24.11 -51.21
C ILE A 614 -5.57 -24.89 -50.03
N LEU A 615 -4.26 -25.11 -49.97
CA LEU A 615 -3.58 -25.70 -48.83
C LEU A 615 -3.84 -24.89 -47.56
N GLU A 616 -3.68 -23.57 -47.61
CA GLU A 616 -3.91 -22.70 -46.46
C GLU A 616 -5.37 -22.74 -45.99
N ILE A 617 -6.34 -22.85 -46.90
CA ILE A 617 -7.76 -22.95 -46.55
C ILE A 617 -8.08 -24.35 -46.02
N VAL A 618 -7.68 -25.40 -46.73
CA VAL A 618 -7.96 -26.80 -46.36
C VAL A 618 -7.30 -27.16 -45.02
N SER A 619 -6.04 -26.71 -44.80
CA SER A 619 -5.35 -26.87 -43.51
C SER A 619 -6.00 -26.12 -42.34
N LYS A 620 -6.90 -25.16 -42.63
CA LYS A 620 -7.73 -24.46 -41.65
C LYS A 620 -9.16 -25.04 -41.53
N THR A 621 -9.50 -26.09 -42.28
CA THR A 621 -10.83 -26.74 -42.28
C THR A 621 -10.83 -28.04 -41.44
N LYS A 622 -11.68 -29.03 -41.80
CA LYS A 622 -11.72 -30.37 -41.19
C LYS A 622 -10.43 -31.19 -41.38
N TYR A 623 -9.52 -30.81 -42.29
CA TYR A 623 -8.27 -31.55 -42.58
C TYR A 623 -7.01 -30.77 -42.22
N HIS A 624 -6.63 -30.81 -40.95
CA HIS A 624 -5.54 -30.02 -40.36
C HIS A 624 -4.12 -30.40 -40.81
N ASP A 625 -3.91 -31.61 -41.31
CA ASP A 625 -2.62 -32.20 -41.68
C ASP A 625 -2.46 -32.40 -43.19
N VAL A 626 -3.28 -31.72 -43.99
CA VAL A 626 -3.18 -31.79 -45.45
C VAL A 626 -1.84 -31.23 -45.93
N THR A 627 -1.18 -31.97 -46.82
CA THR A 627 0.14 -31.61 -47.35
C THR A 627 0.04 -30.88 -48.68
N LEU A 628 1.06 -30.08 -48.99
CA LEU A 628 1.17 -29.41 -50.28
C LEU A 628 1.08 -30.41 -51.45
N ALA A 629 1.76 -31.54 -51.35
CA ALA A 629 1.77 -32.58 -52.39
C ALA A 629 0.37 -33.16 -52.64
N GLN A 630 -0.41 -33.39 -51.59
CA GLN A 630 -1.80 -33.87 -51.71
C GLN A 630 -2.69 -32.83 -52.39
N VAL A 631 -2.53 -31.55 -52.06
CA VAL A 631 -3.28 -30.47 -52.70
C VAL A 631 -2.85 -30.30 -54.16
N GLU A 632 -1.55 -30.40 -54.48
CA GLU A 632 -1.07 -30.38 -55.86
C GLU A 632 -1.66 -31.51 -56.69
N GLU A 633 -1.70 -32.72 -56.14
CA GLU A 633 -2.26 -33.88 -56.81
C GLU A 633 -3.78 -33.80 -56.96
N ALA A 634 -4.49 -33.30 -55.95
CA ALA A 634 -5.92 -33.06 -56.03
C ALA A 634 -6.26 -31.98 -57.07
N VAL A 635 -5.48 -30.90 -57.11
CA VAL A 635 -5.65 -29.86 -58.13
C VAL A 635 -5.39 -30.40 -59.54
N LYS A 636 -4.45 -31.34 -59.73
CA LYS A 636 -4.23 -32.05 -61.02
C LYS A 636 -5.41 -32.91 -61.45
N LYS A 637 -6.16 -33.44 -60.50
CA LYS A 637 -7.31 -34.33 -60.71
C LYS A 637 -8.66 -33.59 -60.68
N SER A 638 -8.65 -32.28 -60.44
CA SER A 638 -9.85 -31.45 -60.38
C SER A 638 -10.13 -30.79 -61.72
N ASP A 639 -11.38 -30.86 -62.16
CA ASP A 639 -11.85 -30.22 -63.40
C ASP A 639 -11.85 -28.68 -63.31
N TYR A 640 -11.62 -28.11 -62.12
CA TYR A 640 -11.59 -26.67 -61.88
C TYR A 640 -10.27 -25.99 -62.28
N VAL A 641 -9.22 -26.75 -62.64
CA VAL A 641 -7.89 -26.19 -62.96
C VAL A 641 -7.34 -26.78 -64.28
N GLU A 642 -7.25 -25.96 -65.33
CA GLU A 642 -6.58 -26.36 -66.59
C GLU A 642 -5.05 -26.46 -66.39
N TYR A 643 -4.51 -27.67 -66.37
CA TYR A 643 -3.07 -27.90 -66.41
C TYR A 643 -2.49 -27.70 -67.82
N LYS A 644 -1.88 -26.54 -68.08
CA LYS A 644 -0.96 -26.40 -69.24
C LYS A 644 0.44 -26.85 -68.85
N ILE A 645 0.78 -28.10 -69.18
CA ILE A 645 2.15 -28.63 -69.04
C ILE A 645 3.02 -28.03 -70.16
N LYS A 646 3.95 -27.12 -69.83
CA LYS A 646 5.07 -26.78 -70.72
C LYS A 646 6.15 -27.87 -70.57
N LYS A 647 6.28 -28.74 -71.57
CA LYS A 647 7.45 -29.62 -71.72
C LYS A 647 8.68 -28.76 -72.02
N THR A 648 9.66 -28.71 -71.12
CA THR A 648 11.01 -28.25 -71.42
C THR A 648 11.89 -29.45 -71.74
N GLU A 649 12.44 -29.44 -72.95
CA GLU A 649 13.42 -30.42 -73.43
C GLU A 649 14.76 -30.29 -72.71
N THR A 650 15.45 -31.42 -72.71
CA THR A 650 16.62 -31.85 -71.94
C THR A 650 17.89 -31.05 -72.22
N CYS A 651 18.70 -30.82 -71.17
CA CYS A 651 20.08 -30.34 -71.26
C CYS A 651 20.97 -31.32 -72.05
N ILE A 652 21.66 -30.83 -73.10
CA ILE A 652 23.02 -31.26 -73.46
C ILE A 652 23.83 -30.05 -73.92
N SER A 653 24.75 -29.58 -73.06
CA SER A 653 26.18 -29.38 -73.35
C SER A 653 26.84 -28.41 -72.36
N ARG A 654 27.91 -28.88 -71.72
CA ARG A 654 28.92 -28.09 -71.01
C ARG A 654 29.69 -27.22 -72.02
N CYS A 655 29.91 -25.93 -71.73
CA CYS A 655 31.22 -25.28 -71.84
C CYS A 655 31.26 -23.81 -71.36
N LYS A 656 32.07 -23.58 -70.32
CA LYS A 656 33.03 -22.49 -70.07
C LYS A 656 32.64 -20.99 -70.26
N SER A 657 32.69 -20.31 -69.10
CA SER A 657 33.50 -19.12 -68.73
C SER A 657 33.29 -17.74 -69.39
N LYS A 658 33.26 -16.72 -68.51
CA LYS A 658 33.49 -15.27 -68.70
C LYS A 658 32.48 -14.61 -69.66
N LYS A 659 31.71 -13.59 -69.29
CA LYS A 659 31.93 -12.42 -68.42
C LYS A 659 30.59 -12.01 -67.81
#